data_AF-A0A2E9CL06-F1
#
_entry.id   AF-A0A2E9CL06-F1
#
_cell.length_a   1.000
_cell.length_b   1.000
_cell.length_c   1.000
_cell.angle_alpha   90.00
_cell.angle_beta   90.00
_cell.angle_gamma   90.00
#
_symmetry.space_group_name_H-M   'P 1'
#
loop_
_entity.id
_entity.type
_entity.pdbx_description
1 polymer ?
#
loop_
_entity_poly.entity_id
_entity_poly.type
_entity_poly.pdbx_seq_one_letter_code
_entity_poly.pdbx_strand_id
1 'polypeptide(L)'
;MKMQSFKQVSDQQAAYLQLLISDRDADSRKHALETIAKLYRRGERFKNPERILPHIIFLCKDEHEKVRRWAFNTLALVGTKKEVPALIEALDKEANNPDILAAVIVALSSLASEEETRNILFRADLPLEGFALLAAAQQSPTFSRELAKTRVDIDSASVSDLRLATLLLGLRKAPEHMLSERHLNRDVIGALNYHPDELVSQYSVWAAYEDPKMDLSSLRIMPKDLFDYHPGIRKYGYRLMTETGGVARKNREYILNAIDDTSREAREGLASGIKHTFFIGIENIILPWFAGEETDVVRNRLLEHMAAFAYRCEKYTKPVTDTYEYLSSGSLGRARLEAACAGTSIYQTLKRLDYQQGMTDLFSNEIRNRKTKNLNSSIDPQSAKILIVTALPKEAAAVVATFDEVESTGVHNDSAIYRVGRFISETGEARVALTVNAGMGKVMASTLGANALRSFPNVRYVVMVGIAGGCPNPTNPENHIRLGDIVVSRPDAGVLEYDFIKQTAKGGEIRKYPQAACAAMSSAMNNLLTDAIAGKRPWEGWTDRISTALGPSYAYPGEEKDILHEGVKIIDHPVQADRRVGKPRIVQGLIGSADILQKDPTVRDKLRDTYDIRAIEMEASGLQTAAWTQGRDIYVIRGICDYCDEHKDDVWQNYAANVSASMARVVIETMPLAWL
;
A
#
# COMPACT_ATOMS: atom_id res chain seq x y z
N MET A 1 -6.81 23.03 30.71
CA MET A 1 -7.81 22.31 29.90
C MET A 1 -7.14 21.05 29.38
N LYS A 2 -7.45 19.86 29.93
CA LYS A 2 -6.88 18.61 29.41
C LYS A 2 -7.41 18.43 27.98
N MET A 3 -6.54 18.51 26.96
CA MET A 3 -6.90 18.17 25.58
C MET A 3 -7.49 16.75 25.62
N GLN A 4 -8.79 16.62 25.37
CA GLN A 4 -9.37 15.33 25.06
C GLN A 4 -8.65 14.82 23.81
N SER A 5 -7.93 13.71 23.97
CA SER A 5 -7.30 13.00 22.87
C SER A 5 -8.43 12.44 22.00
N PHE A 6 -8.77 13.15 20.93
CA PHE A 6 -9.66 12.64 19.91
C PHE A 6 -8.93 11.59 19.09
N LYS A 7 -9.66 10.54 18.67
CA LYS A 7 -9.12 9.55 17.74
C LYS A 7 -8.95 10.21 16.38
N GLN A 8 -7.79 10.06 15.76
CA GLN A 8 -7.49 10.73 14.49
C GLN A 8 -7.99 9.89 13.30
N VAL A 9 -8.65 10.53 12.34
CA VAL A 9 -8.95 9.91 11.03
C VAL A 9 -7.63 9.61 10.32
N SER A 10 -7.48 8.40 9.76
CA SER A 10 -6.25 8.01 9.05
C SER A 10 -6.01 8.90 7.83
N ASP A 11 -4.74 9.09 7.47
CA ASP A 11 -4.37 9.94 6.33
C ASP A 11 -4.95 9.39 5.00
N GLN A 12 -5.04 8.07 4.85
CA GLN A 12 -5.63 7.40 3.68
C GLN A 12 -7.14 7.66 3.60
N GLN A 13 -7.85 7.51 4.72
CA GLN A 13 -9.28 7.76 4.75
C GLN A 13 -9.58 9.24 4.56
N ALA A 14 -8.71 10.13 5.05
CA ALA A 14 -8.84 11.56 4.83
C ALA A 14 -8.64 11.95 3.36
N ALA A 15 -7.61 11.41 2.70
CA ALA A 15 -7.37 11.63 1.28
C ALA A 15 -8.53 11.11 0.42
N TYR A 16 -9.06 9.92 0.75
CA TYR A 16 -10.21 9.35 0.05
C TYR A 16 -11.47 10.23 0.17
N LEU A 17 -11.79 10.71 1.37
CA LEU A 17 -12.94 11.59 1.59
C LEU A 17 -12.79 12.94 0.89
N GLN A 18 -11.57 13.47 0.80
CA GLN A 18 -11.28 14.70 0.08
C GLN A 18 -11.53 14.56 -1.43
N LEU A 19 -11.14 13.42 -2.02
CA LEU A 19 -11.45 13.11 -3.42
C LEU A 19 -12.95 12.98 -3.65
N LEU A 20 -13.68 12.26 -2.78
CA LEU A 20 -15.13 12.09 -2.92
C LEU A 20 -15.90 13.41 -2.85
N ILE A 21 -15.53 14.33 -1.95
CA ILE A 21 -16.18 15.64 -1.83
C ILE A 21 -16.04 16.48 -3.10
N SER A 22 -14.94 16.27 -3.84
CA SER A 22 -14.62 17.02 -5.05
C SER A 22 -15.09 16.30 -6.33
N ASP A 23 -15.79 15.17 -6.19
CA ASP A 23 -16.23 14.36 -7.31
C ASP A 23 -17.41 15.02 -8.07
N ARG A 24 -17.52 14.75 -9.37
CA ARG A 24 -18.61 15.28 -10.21
C ARG A 24 -19.93 14.56 -9.94
N ASP A 25 -19.88 13.33 -9.48
CA ASP A 25 -21.05 12.53 -9.12
C ASP A 25 -21.64 12.97 -7.77
N ALA A 26 -22.94 13.27 -7.77
CA ALA A 26 -23.64 13.77 -6.58
C ALA A 26 -23.74 12.71 -5.46
N ASP A 27 -23.89 11.43 -5.83
CA ASP A 27 -23.96 10.34 -4.86
C ASP A 27 -22.62 10.15 -4.14
N SER A 28 -21.50 10.33 -4.85
CA SER A 28 -20.14 10.32 -4.30
C SER A 28 -19.92 11.45 -3.30
N ARG A 29 -20.30 12.69 -3.64
CA ARG A 29 -20.21 13.85 -2.72
C ARG A 29 -21.07 13.65 -1.47
N LYS A 30 -22.32 13.20 -1.67
CA LYS A 30 -23.24 12.85 -0.58
C LYS A 30 -22.64 11.79 0.34
N HIS A 31 -22.09 10.71 -0.22
CA HIS A 31 -21.48 9.63 0.55
C HIS A 31 -20.28 10.10 1.38
N ALA A 32 -19.50 11.03 0.85
CA ALA A 32 -18.38 11.64 1.57
C ALA A 32 -18.85 12.39 2.83
N LEU A 33 -19.85 13.25 2.67
CA LEU A 33 -20.45 14.05 3.74
C LEU A 33 -21.09 13.14 4.82
N GLU A 34 -21.82 12.11 4.40
CA GLU A 34 -22.36 11.07 5.28
C GLU A 34 -21.26 10.40 6.13
N THR A 35 -20.16 10.03 5.48
CA THR A 35 -19.05 9.35 6.14
C THR A 35 -18.32 10.26 7.12
N ILE A 36 -18.12 11.53 6.77
CA ILE A 36 -17.50 12.52 7.67
C ILE A 36 -18.37 12.75 8.90
N ALA A 37 -19.68 12.96 8.70
CA ALA A 37 -20.60 13.15 9.81
C ALA A 37 -20.58 11.95 10.77
N LYS A 38 -20.52 10.72 10.23
CA LYS A 38 -20.39 9.49 11.03
C LYS A 38 -19.08 9.42 11.80
N LEU A 39 -17.93 9.75 11.19
CA LEU A 39 -16.64 9.79 11.88
C LEU A 39 -16.65 10.81 13.03
N TYR A 40 -17.20 12.01 12.80
CA TYR A 40 -17.28 13.05 13.83
C TYR A 40 -18.17 12.65 15.01
N ARG A 41 -19.33 12.03 14.74
CA ARG A 41 -20.22 11.50 15.77
C ARG A 41 -19.55 10.40 16.61
N ARG A 42 -18.64 9.61 16.03
CA ARG A 42 -17.84 8.59 16.73
C ARG A 42 -16.65 9.16 17.51
N GLY A 43 -16.48 10.48 17.53
CA GLY A 43 -15.36 11.13 18.20
C GLY A 43 -14.05 11.15 17.39
N GLU A 44 -14.10 10.74 16.12
CA GLU A 44 -12.93 10.81 15.23
C GLU A 44 -12.83 12.21 14.60
N ARG A 45 -11.62 12.74 14.46
CA ARG A 45 -11.39 14.10 13.92
C ARG A 45 -10.31 14.09 12.86
N PHE A 46 -10.47 14.95 11.85
CA PHE A 46 -9.39 15.23 10.90
C PHE A 46 -8.22 15.93 11.62
N LYS A 47 -6.99 15.66 11.16
CA LYS A 47 -5.79 16.34 11.64
C LYS A 47 -5.83 17.86 11.35
N ASN A 48 -6.35 18.22 10.19
CA ASN A 48 -6.38 19.57 9.63
C ASN A 48 -7.80 19.89 9.09
N PRO A 49 -8.81 20.07 9.96
CA PRO A 49 -10.21 20.30 9.55
C PRO A 49 -10.40 21.55 8.68
N GLU A 50 -9.51 22.54 8.79
CA GLU A 50 -9.50 23.74 7.95
C GLU A 50 -9.28 23.46 6.46
N ARG A 51 -8.74 22.29 6.09
CA ARG A 51 -8.57 21.91 4.68
C ARG A 51 -9.86 21.45 4.00
N ILE A 52 -10.79 20.88 4.75
CA ILE A 52 -12.03 20.29 4.22
C ILE A 52 -13.22 21.24 4.34
N LEU A 53 -13.18 22.15 5.33
CA LEU A 53 -14.25 23.09 5.63
C LEU A 53 -14.65 23.97 4.42
N PRO A 54 -13.73 24.56 3.62
CA PRO A 54 -14.12 25.37 2.46
C PRO A 54 -14.91 24.58 1.41
N HIS A 55 -14.57 23.30 1.22
CA HIS A 55 -15.29 22.43 0.28
C HIS A 55 -16.70 22.13 0.79
N ILE A 56 -16.87 21.87 2.09
CA ILE A 56 -18.20 21.64 2.69
C ILE A 56 -19.08 22.87 2.55
N ILE A 57 -18.54 24.07 2.81
CA ILE A 57 -19.25 25.34 2.64
C ILE A 57 -19.70 25.52 1.18
N PHE A 58 -18.83 25.19 0.22
CA PHE A 58 -19.18 25.23 -1.20
C PHE A 58 -20.35 24.28 -1.53
N LEU A 59 -20.34 23.06 -0.98
CA LEU A 59 -21.40 22.06 -1.18
C LEU A 59 -22.75 22.43 -0.52
N CYS A 60 -22.79 23.38 0.40
CA CYS A 60 -24.05 23.94 0.88
C CYS A 60 -24.84 24.64 -0.24
N LYS A 61 -24.21 24.95 -1.38
CA LYS A 61 -24.82 25.56 -2.57
C LYS A 61 -24.89 24.60 -3.78
N ASP A 62 -24.70 23.30 -3.56
CA ASP A 62 -24.76 22.29 -4.61
C ASP A 62 -26.13 22.25 -5.29
N GLU A 63 -26.20 21.95 -6.58
CA GLU A 63 -27.46 21.84 -7.30
C GLU A 63 -28.34 20.68 -6.77
N HIS A 64 -27.73 19.65 -6.19
CA HIS A 64 -28.44 18.47 -5.68
C HIS A 64 -28.87 18.63 -4.22
N GLU A 65 -30.17 18.51 -3.95
CA GLU A 65 -30.77 18.70 -2.63
C GLU A 65 -30.18 17.80 -1.53
N LYS A 66 -29.97 16.51 -1.84
CA LYS A 66 -29.39 15.54 -0.89
C LYS A 66 -27.96 15.90 -0.50
N VAL A 67 -27.19 16.51 -1.41
CA VAL A 67 -25.82 16.98 -1.14
C VAL A 67 -25.86 18.19 -0.22
N ARG A 68 -26.70 19.20 -0.52
CA ARG A 68 -26.88 20.38 0.34
C ARG A 68 -27.28 19.99 1.75
N ARG A 69 -28.28 19.10 1.89
CA ARG A 69 -28.74 18.60 3.19
C ARG A 69 -27.60 17.99 4.03
N TRP A 70 -26.77 17.15 3.40
CA TRP A 70 -25.65 16.53 4.10
C TRP A 70 -24.48 17.49 4.32
N ALA A 71 -24.32 18.51 3.48
CA ALA A 71 -23.31 19.56 3.65
C ALA A 71 -23.60 20.37 4.92
N PHE A 72 -24.85 20.82 5.12
CA PHE A 72 -25.24 21.50 6.36
C PHE A 72 -25.10 20.61 7.60
N ASN A 73 -25.54 19.34 7.53
CA ASN A 73 -25.36 18.39 8.63
C ASN A 73 -23.88 18.15 8.99
N THR A 74 -23.00 18.16 8.00
CA THR A 74 -21.56 18.03 8.21
C THR A 74 -20.97 19.33 8.76
N LEU A 75 -21.41 20.48 8.24
CA LEU A 75 -21.01 21.80 8.71
C LEU A 75 -21.36 22.01 10.19
N ALA A 76 -22.49 21.47 10.66
CA ALA A 76 -22.86 21.46 12.08
C ALA A 76 -21.80 20.82 12.98
N LEU A 77 -21.01 19.87 12.45
CA LEU A 77 -20.02 19.10 13.19
C LEU A 77 -18.59 19.65 13.05
N VAL A 78 -18.29 20.29 11.92
CA VAL A 78 -16.91 20.72 11.57
C VAL A 78 -16.74 22.24 11.51
N GLY A 79 -17.83 22.99 11.41
CA GLY A 79 -17.85 24.43 11.22
C GLY A 79 -17.57 25.22 12.49
N THR A 80 -17.60 26.54 12.36
CA THR A 80 -17.37 27.49 13.44
C THR A 80 -18.42 28.59 13.45
N LYS A 81 -18.35 29.50 14.42
CA LYS A 81 -19.23 30.68 14.46
C LYS A 81 -19.10 31.58 13.22
N LYS A 82 -17.99 31.49 12.46
CA LYS A 82 -17.77 32.30 11.25
C LYS A 82 -18.78 32.00 10.14
N GLU A 83 -19.35 30.80 10.12
CA GLU A 83 -20.27 30.36 9.07
C GLU A 83 -21.74 30.72 9.36
N VAL A 84 -22.07 31.22 10.56
CA VAL A 84 -23.44 31.59 10.97
C VAL A 84 -24.12 32.56 10.00
N PRO A 85 -23.47 33.64 9.48
CA PRO A 85 -24.12 34.54 8.52
C PRO A 85 -24.60 33.85 7.23
N ALA A 86 -23.84 32.87 6.74
CA ALA A 86 -24.22 32.11 5.55
C ALA A 86 -25.40 31.15 5.83
N LEU A 87 -25.54 30.66 7.06
CA LEU A 87 -26.68 29.86 7.48
C LEU A 87 -27.97 30.67 7.58
N ILE A 88 -27.89 31.94 7.99
CA ILE A 88 -29.04 32.85 8.00
C ILE A 88 -29.57 33.04 6.57
N GLU A 89 -28.69 33.30 5.60
CA GLU A 89 -29.07 33.42 4.18
C GLU A 89 -29.70 32.10 3.65
N ALA A 90 -29.23 30.95 4.13
CA ALA A 90 -29.75 29.65 3.72
C ALA A 90 -31.14 29.33 4.29
N LEU A 91 -31.52 29.86 5.46
CA LEU A 91 -32.85 29.69 6.03
C LEU A 91 -33.93 30.21 5.08
N ASP A 92 -33.73 31.41 4.53
CA ASP A 92 -34.69 32.02 3.61
C ASP A 92 -34.72 31.29 2.25
N LYS A 93 -33.55 30.92 1.73
CA LYS A 93 -33.44 30.26 0.41
C LYS A 93 -34.03 28.86 0.37
N GLU A 94 -33.93 28.12 1.48
CA GLU A 94 -34.34 26.71 1.56
C GLU A 94 -35.67 26.53 2.30
N ALA A 95 -36.43 27.61 2.54
CA ALA A 95 -37.69 27.59 3.29
C ALA A 95 -38.72 26.57 2.75
N ASN A 96 -38.71 26.33 1.44
CA ASN A 96 -39.62 25.39 0.76
C ASN A 96 -39.13 23.93 0.76
N ASN A 97 -37.93 23.64 1.30
CA ASN A 97 -37.38 22.29 1.38
C ASN A 97 -37.19 21.90 2.86
N PRO A 98 -38.18 21.24 3.50
CA PRO A 98 -38.14 20.90 4.92
C PRO A 98 -36.92 20.09 5.33
N ASP A 99 -36.45 19.21 4.45
CA ASP A 99 -35.26 18.38 4.71
C ASP A 99 -33.97 19.20 4.82
N ILE A 100 -33.78 20.16 3.91
CA ILE A 100 -32.61 21.04 3.92
C ILE A 100 -32.76 22.09 5.01
N LEU A 101 -33.94 22.66 5.19
CA LEU A 101 -34.24 23.63 6.23
C LEU A 101 -33.91 23.06 7.62
N ALA A 102 -34.33 21.82 7.90
CA ALA A 102 -33.95 21.13 9.13
C ALA A 102 -32.42 21.04 9.28
N ALA A 103 -31.69 20.69 8.23
CA ALA A 103 -30.24 20.62 8.27
C ALA A 103 -29.56 21.98 8.51
N VAL A 104 -30.12 23.07 7.99
CA VAL A 104 -29.66 24.45 8.27
C VAL A 104 -29.87 24.78 9.75
N ILE A 105 -31.03 24.45 10.31
CA ILE A 105 -31.33 24.63 11.74
C ILE A 105 -30.36 23.82 12.62
N VAL A 106 -30.05 22.58 12.22
CA VAL A 106 -29.06 21.72 12.89
C VAL A 106 -27.67 22.38 12.92
N ALA A 107 -27.24 22.97 11.79
CA ALA A 107 -25.97 23.69 11.72
C ALA A 107 -25.99 24.95 12.57
N LEU A 108 -27.05 25.75 12.48
CA LEU A 108 -27.18 27.01 13.20
C LEU A 108 -27.13 26.78 14.72
N SER A 109 -27.95 25.85 15.22
CA SER A 109 -28.02 25.47 16.63
C SER A 109 -26.72 24.88 17.21
N SER A 110 -25.84 24.38 16.34
CA SER A 110 -24.53 23.84 16.74
C SER A 110 -23.44 24.91 16.75
N LEU A 111 -23.54 25.94 15.91
CA LEU A 111 -22.48 26.94 15.69
C LEU A 111 -22.75 28.30 16.38
N ALA A 112 -24.01 28.63 16.66
CA ALA A 112 -24.43 29.84 17.34
C ALA A 112 -24.72 29.58 18.84
N SER A 113 -24.81 30.65 19.65
CA SER A 113 -25.28 30.50 21.03
C SER A 113 -26.79 30.19 21.07
N GLU A 114 -27.29 29.74 22.22
CA GLU A 114 -28.72 29.48 22.41
C GLU A 114 -29.58 30.71 22.11
N GLU A 115 -29.22 31.85 22.69
CA GLU A 115 -29.93 33.12 22.53
C GLU A 115 -29.90 33.61 21.08
N GLU A 116 -28.74 33.51 20.42
CA GLU A 116 -28.56 33.88 19.02
C GLU A 116 -29.41 32.98 18.10
N THR A 117 -29.41 31.66 18.35
CA THR A 117 -30.24 30.70 17.61
C THR A 117 -31.73 31.03 17.75
N ARG A 118 -32.22 31.28 18.98
CA ARG A 118 -33.63 31.64 19.23
C ARG A 118 -34.01 32.92 18.49
N ASN A 119 -33.18 33.95 18.55
CA ASN A 119 -33.44 35.24 17.90
C ASN A 119 -33.45 35.12 16.36
N ILE A 120 -32.54 34.34 15.78
CA ILE A 120 -32.48 34.12 14.32
C ILE A 120 -33.72 33.37 13.85
N LEU A 121 -34.06 32.25 14.51
CA LEU A 121 -35.19 31.43 14.11
C LEU A 121 -36.53 32.15 14.30
N PHE A 122 -36.68 32.95 15.36
CA PHE A 122 -37.87 33.80 15.56
C PHE A 122 -38.05 34.81 14.41
N ARG A 123 -36.98 35.42 13.92
CA ARG A 123 -37.03 36.36 12.78
C ARG A 123 -37.37 35.68 11.45
N ALA A 124 -37.06 34.40 11.33
CA ALA A 124 -37.37 33.57 10.16
C ALA A 124 -38.75 32.87 10.25
N ASP A 125 -39.60 33.25 11.22
CA ASP A 125 -40.91 32.63 11.49
C ASP A 125 -40.85 31.12 11.78
N LEU A 126 -39.76 30.69 12.43
CA LEU A 126 -39.51 29.30 12.83
C LEU A 126 -39.40 29.24 14.36
N PRO A 127 -40.50 29.30 15.12
CA PRO A 127 -40.43 29.20 16.57
C PRO A 127 -39.76 27.88 16.97
N LEU A 128 -38.95 27.91 18.04
CA LEU A 128 -38.16 26.76 18.50
C LEU A 128 -39.04 25.71 19.21
N GLU A 129 -40.02 25.18 18.48
CA GLU A 129 -41.00 24.17 18.87
C GLU A 129 -41.22 23.21 17.69
N GLY A 130 -41.84 22.05 17.93
CA GLY A 130 -42.12 21.04 16.90
C GLY A 130 -40.92 20.77 15.98
N PHE A 131 -41.13 20.95 14.69
CA PHE A 131 -40.13 20.79 13.63
C PHE A 131 -38.78 21.46 13.94
N ALA A 132 -38.77 22.75 14.30
CA ALA A 132 -37.51 23.49 14.48
C ALA A 132 -36.75 23.02 15.73
N LEU A 133 -37.47 22.68 16.80
CA LEU A 133 -36.87 22.10 18.02
C LEU A 133 -36.30 20.70 17.76
N LEU A 134 -37.05 19.84 17.06
CA LEU A 134 -36.60 18.49 16.71
C LEU A 134 -35.35 18.54 15.81
N ALA A 135 -35.28 19.50 14.89
CA ALA A 135 -34.08 19.74 14.08
C ALA A 135 -32.91 20.25 14.94
N ALA A 136 -33.10 21.31 15.72
CA ALA A 136 -32.04 21.93 16.52
C ALA A 136 -31.37 20.97 17.52
N ALA A 137 -32.13 20.00 18.05
CA ALA A 137 -31.62 19.07 19.04
C ALA A 137 -30.75 17.92 18.46
N GLN A 138 -30.67 17.74 17.14
CA GLN A 138 -29.96 16.60 16.54
C GLN A 138 -28.45 16.61 16.80
N GLN A 139 -27.83 17.79 16.89
CA GLN A 139 -26.38 17.94 17.07
C GLN A 139 -26.03 18.72 18.33
N SER A 140 -26.87 19.69 18.71
CA SER A 140 -26.68 20.54 19.88
C SER A 140 -27.34 19.96 21.14
N PRO A 141 -26.63 19.79 22.27
CA PRO A 141 -27.23 19.36 23.54
C PRO A 141 -28.01 20.48 24.24
N THR A 142 -27.86 21.73 23.77
CA THR A 142 -28.43 22.95 24.36
C THR A 142 -29.93 22.84 24.64
N PHE A 143 -30.68 22.23 23.71
CA PHE A 143 -32.14 22.17 23.76
C PHE A 143 -32.70 20.88 24.40
N SER A 144 -31.88 20.14 25.14
CA SER A 144 -32.29 18.86 25.73
C SER A 144 -33.43 19.01 26.75
N ARG A 145 -33.55 20.17 27.42
CA ARG A 145 -34.59 20.44 28.42
C ARG A 145 -35.96 20.65 27.77
N GLU A 146 -36.00 21.41 26.69
CA GLU A 146 -37.18 21.62 25.86
C GLU A 146 -37.58 20.30 25.22
N LEU A 147 -36.61 19.59 24.64
CA LEU A 147 -36.85 18.31 23.99
C LEU A 147 -37.46 17.27 24.94
N ALA A 148 -37.04 17.23 26.21
CA ALA A 148 -37.59 16.31 27.22
C ALA A 148 -39.11 16.42 27.40
N LYS A 149 -39.68 17.59 27.12
CA LYS A 149 -41.13 17.87 27.23
C LYS A 149 -41.88 17.60 25.93
N THR A 150 -41.18 17.45 24.82
CA THR A 150 -41.78 17.22 23.49
C THR A 150 -42.37 15.82 23.40
N ARG A 151 -43.55 15.72 22.79
CA ARG A 151 -44.19 14.45 22.41
C ARG A 151 -44.56 14.52 20.93
N VAL A 152 -44.35 13.42 20.23
CA VAL A 152 -44.66 13.29 18.80
C VAL A 152 -45.58 12.08 18.66
N ASP A 153 -46.86 12.35 18.46
CA ASP A 153 -47.88 11.31 18.30
C ASP A 153 -47.73 10.65 16.92
N ILE A 154 -47.53 9.33 16.92
CA ILE A 154 -47.31 8.56 15.68
C ILE A 154 -48.51 8.55 14.74
N ASP A 155 -49.72 8.80 15.26
CA ASP A 155 -50.95 8.72 14.48
C ASP A 155 -51.36 10.07 13.87
N SER A 156 -50.92 11.19 14.46
CA SER A 156 -51.36 12.53 14.06
C SER A 156 -50.24 13.53 13.71
N ALA A 157 -48.97 13.24 14.03
CA ALA A 157 -47.88 14.16 13.74
C ALA A 157 -47.62 14.28 12.23
N SER A 158 -47.04 15.41 11.84
CA SER A 158 -46.66 15.62 10.44
C SER A 158 -45.56 14.63 10.02
N VAL A 159 -45.51 14.30 8.73
CA VAL A 159 -44.45 13.46 8.16
C VAL A 159 -43.06 14.01 8.49
N SER A 160 -42.89 15.34 8.46
CA SER A 160 -41.62 16.00 8.81
C SER A 160 -41.25 15.79 10.27
N ASP A 161 -42.20 15.95 11.20
CA ASP A 161 -41.95 15.76 12.63
C ASP A 161 -41.63 14.31 12.96
N LEU A 162 -42.36 13.35 12.38
CA LEU A 162 -42.07 11.93 12.55
C LEU A 162 -40.68 11.56 12.05
N ARG A 163 -40.27 12.09 10.89
CA ARG A 163 -38.93 11.86 10.35
C ARG A 163 -37.84 12.44 11.25
N LEU A 164 -38.00 13.67 11.76
CA LEU A 164 -37.03 14.30 12.66
C LEU A 164 -36.98 13.63 14.04
N ALA A 165 -38.13 13.23 14.60
CA ALA A 165 -38.22 12.45 15.83
C ALA A 165 -37.48 11.12 15.66
N THR A 166 -37.73 10.40 14.57
CA THR A 166 -37.06 9.14 14.26
C THR A 166 -35.54 9.32 14.07
N LEU A 167 -35.10 10.43 13.47
CA LEU A 167 -33.67 10.79 13.43
C LEU A 167 -33.07 10.94 14.84
N LEU A 168 -33.76 11.62 15.76
CA LEU A 168 -33.31 11.77 17.15
C LEU A 168 -33.25 10.45 17.90
N LEU A 169 -34.16 9.50 17.62
CA LEU A 169 -34.09 8.14 18.15
C LEU A 169 -32.79 7.46 17.72
N GLY A 170 -32.52 7.41 16.41
CA GLY A 170 -31.29 6.78 15.87
C GLY A 170 -30.00 7.45 16.36
N LEU A 171 -30.02 8.78 16.57
CA LEU A 171 -28.90 9.52 17.15
C LEU A 171 -28.77 9.37 18.67
N ARG A 172 -29.69 8.65 19.32
CA ARG A 172 -29.79 8.47 20.78
C ARG A 172 -29.88 9.79 21.55
N LYS A 173 -30.62 10.74 21.00
CA LYS A 173 -30.90 12.05 21.59
C LYS A 173 -32.36 12.25 21.94
N ALA A 174 -33.25 11.39 21.44
CA ALA A 174 -34.64 11.42 21.81
C ALA A 174 -34.82 11.07 23.30
N PRO A 175 -35.65 11.80 24.07
CA PRO A 175 -36.05 11.39 25.40
C PRO A 175 -36.79 10.05 25.35
N GLU A 176 -36.66 9.27 26.41
CA GLU A 176 -37.48 8.08 26.62
C GLU A 176 -38.95 8.52 26.64
N HIS A 177 -39.81 7.89 25.84
CA HIS A 177 -41.24 8.22 25.66
C HIS A 177 -41.58 9.42 24.75
N MET A 178 -40.68 9.80 23.83
CA MET A 178 -41.00 10.82 22.81
C MET A 178 -42.18 10.41 21.92
N LEU A 179 -42.23 9.14 21.47
CA LEU A 179 -43.25 8.66 20.51
C LEU A 179 -44.56 8.19 21.16
N SER A 180 -44.54 7.93 22.47
CA SER A 180 -45.70 7.46 23.23
C SER A 180 -45.50 7.71 24.71
N GLU A 181 -46.52 8.21 25.39
CA GLU A 181 -46.47 8.40 26.85
C GLU A 181 -46.40 7.09 27.65
N ARG A 182 -46.88 5.98 27.07
CA ARG A 182 -47.06 4.70 27.79
C ARG A 182 -45.98 3.67 27.47
N HIS A 183 -45.38 3.75 26.29
CA HIS A 183 -44.47 2.73 25.78
C HIS A 183 -43.11 3.33 25.47
N LEU A 184 -42.04 2.53 25.60
CA LEU A 184 -40.70 3.00 25.22
C LEU A 184 -40.63 3.19 23.71
N ASN A 185 -39.80 4.15 23.28
CA ASN A 185 -39.58 4.44 21.86
C ASN A 185 -39.25 3.18 21.03
N ARG A 186 -38.41 2.28 21.56
CA ARG A 186 -38.02 1.01 20.90
C ARG A 186 -39.16 0.01 20.68
N ASP A 187 -40.22 0.09 21.50
CA ASP A 187 -41.36 -0.85 21.44
C ASP A 187 -42.44 -0.35 20.46
N VAL A 188 -42.43 0.97 20.19
CA VAL A 188 -43.39 1.69 19.35
C VAL A 188 -42.86 1.91 17.94
N ILE A 189 -41.55 2.08 17.77
CA ILE A 189 -40.94 2.41 16.47
C ILE A 189 -41.32 1.44 15.35
N GLY A 190 -41.53 0.15 15.65
CA GLY A 190 -41.99 -0.83 14.67
C GLY A 190 -43.38 -0.56 14.07
N ALA A 191 -44.23 0.24 14.73
CA ALA A 191 -45.51 0.68 14.16
C ALA A 191 -45.30 1.60 12.95
N LEU A 192 -44.21 2.37 12.94
CA LEU A 192 -43.88 3.29 11.85
C LEU A 192 -43.51 2.57 10.55
N ASN A 193 -43.18 1.26 10.58
CA ASN A 193 -42.95 0.46 9.36
C ASN A 193 -44.19 0.29 8.49
N TYR A 194 -45.37 0.47 9.06
CA TYR A 194 -46.65 0.35 8.38
C TYR A 194 -47.28 1.72 8.09
N HIS A 195 -46.52 2.80 8.27
CA HIS A 195 -47.00 4.14 8.02
C HIS A 195 -47.23 4.34 6.51
N PRO A 196 -48.33 5.00 6.09
CA PRO A 196 -48.66 5.17 4.66
C PRO A 196 -47.62 5.97 3.90
N ASP A 197 -46.93 6.90 4.57
CA ASP A 197 -45.75 7.57 4.03
C ASP A 197 -44.52 6.65 4.09
N GLU A 198 -43.98 6.37 2.92
CA GLU A 198 -42.86 5.45 2.72
C GLU A 198 -41.56 5.96 3.37
N LEU A 199 -41.34 7.28 3.40
CA LEU A 199 -40.13 7.86 4.01
C LEU A 199 -40.17 7.68 5.53
N VAL A 200 -41.31 7.86 6.19
CA VAL A 200 -41.43 7.56 7.63
C VAL A 200 -41.05 6.11 7.93
N SER A 201 -41.55 5.17 7.12
CA SER A 201 -41.23 3.74 7.24
C SER A 201 -39.73 3.49 7.06
N GLN A 202 -39.10 4.05 6.03
CA GLN A 202 -37.65 3.91 5.80
C GLN A 202 -36.80 4.49 6.95
N TYR A 203 -37.20 5.64 7.51
CA TYR A 203 -36.47 6.28 8.60
C TYR A 203 -36.54 5.45 9.89
N SER A 204 -37.64 4.75 10.15
CA SER A 204 -37.78 3.89 11.34
C SER A 204 -36.74 2.77 11.36
N VAL A 205 -36.50 2.13 10.20
CA VAL A 205 -35.49 1.09 10.03
C VAL A 205 -34.08 1.66 10.10
N TRP A 206 -33.85 2.86 9.53
CA TRP A 206 -32.59 3.59 9.68
C TRP A 206 -32.27 3.86 11.16
N ALA A 207 -33.26 4.29 11.94
CA ALA A 207 -33.06 4.61 13.36
C ALA A 207 -32.72 3.36 14.18
N ALA A 208 -33.38 2.23 13.89
CA ALA A 208 -33.03 0.96 14.51
C ALA A 208 -31.60 0.50 14.13
N TYR A 209 -31.15 0.77 12.90
CA TYR A 209 -29.78 0.47 12.48
C TYR A 209 -28.73 1.35 13.17
N GLU A 210 -29.03 2.61 13.49
CA GLU A 210 -28.07 3.51 14.14
C GLU A 210 -28.04 3.38 15.68
N ASP A 211 -29.09 2.84 16.31
CA ASP A 211 -29.12 2.55 17.75
C ASP A 211 -28.77 1.07 18.04
N PRO A 212 -27.61 0.76 18.66
CA PRO A 212 -27.22 -0.61 19.00
C PRO A 212 -28.14 -1.34 19.97
N LYS A 213 -29.11 -0.64 20.58
CA LYS A 213 -30.15 -1.25 21.44
C LYS A 213 -31.36 -1.74 20.65
N MET A 214 -31.41 -1.50 19.34
CA MET A 214 -32.50 -1.91 18.47
C MET A 214 -32.01 -2.91 17.42
N ASP A 215 -32.93 -3.73 16.95
CA ASP A 215 -32.69 -4.73 15.91
C ASP A 215 -33.98 -4.96 15.09
N LEU A 216 -33.97 -5.97 14.22
CA LEU A 216 -35.15 -6.34 13.43
C LEU A 216 -36.39 -6.69 14.28
N SER A 217 -36.20 -7.18 15.51
CA SER A 217 -37.32 -7.49 16.41
C SER A 217 -38.00 -6.22 16.94
N SER A 218 -37.22 -5.15 17.19
CA SER A 218 -37.75 -3.83 17.57
C SER A 218 -38.64 -3.24 16.46
N LEU A 219 -38.33 -3.60 15.21
CA LEU A 219 -39.09 -3.23 14.02
C LEU A 219 -40.27 -4.17 13.74
N ARG A 220 -40.41 -5.29 14.46
CA ARG A 220 -41.41 -6.34 14.17
C ARG A 220 -41.27 -6.93 12.75
N ILE A 221 -40.06 -6.92 12.20
CA ILE A 221 -39.75 -7.48 10.89
C ILE A 221 -38.99 -8.80 11.09
N MET A 222 -39.44 -9.89 10.47
CA MET A 222 -38.65 -11.12 10.42
C MET A 222 -37.70 -11.12 9.21
N PRO A 223 -36.48 -11.67 9.32
CA PRO A 223 -35.53 -11.77 8.21
C PRO A 223 -36.11 -12.31 6.90
N LYS A 224 -36.96 -13.34 7.00
CA LYS A 224 -37.60 -14.00 5.85
C LYS A 224 -38.59 -13.10 5.10
N ASP A 225 -39.21 -12.15 5.78
CA ASP A 225 -40.27 -11.30 5.22
C ASP A 225 -39.69 -10.01 4.61
N LEU A 226 -38.38 -9.77 4.74
CA LEU A 226 -37.73 -8.53 4.27
C LEU A 226 -37.94 -8.29 2.76
N PHE A 227 -38.03 -9.33 1.94
CA PHE A 227 -38.23 -9.19 0.50
C PHE A 227 -39.54 -8.50 0.11
N ASP A 228 -40.56 -8.56 0.98
CA ASP A 228 -41.88 -8.01 0.74
C ASP A 228 -41.94 -6.49 0.98
N TYR A 229 -40.91 -5.92 1.63
CA TYR A 229 -40.86 -4.50 1.97
C TYR A 229 -40.23 -3.65 0.88
N HIS A 230 -40.51 -2.33 0.90
CA HIS A 230 -39.89 -1.36 0.00
C HIS A 230 -38.35 -1.44 0.02
N PRO A 231 -37.64 -1.31 -1.12
CA PRO A 231 -36.17 -1.34 -1.18
C PRO A 231 -35.42 -0.54 -0.12
N GLY A 232 -35.89 0.65 0.25
CA GLY A 232 -35.29 1.47 1.30
C GLY A 232 -35.33 0.83 2.70
N ILE A 233 -36.36 0.04 3.00
CA ILE A 233 -36.45 -0.77 4.22
C ILE A 233 -35.49 -1.95 4.11
N ARG A 234 -35.51 -2.67 2.98
CA ARG A 234 -34.61 -3.82 2.74
C ARG A 234 -33.14 -3.42 2.89
N LYS A 235 -32.77 -2.25 2.37
CA LYS A 235 -31.41 -1.68 2.48
C LYS A 235 -30.88 -1.64 3.92
N TYR A 236 -31.68 -1.16 4.87
CA TYR A 236 -31.27 -1.09 6.28
C TYR A 236 -31.53 -2.40 7.04
N GLY A 237 -32.57 -3.14 6.69
CA GLY A 237 -32.85 -4.46 7.23
C GLY A 237 -31.71 -5.46 6.93
N TYR A 238 -31.17 -5.43 5.71
CA TYR A 238 -30.01 -6.24 5.32
C TYR A 238 -28.74 -5.86 6.11
N ARG A 239 -28.58 -4.58 6.47
CA ARG A 239 -27.47 -4.14 7.35
C ARG A 239 -27.63 -4.67 8.77
N LEU A 240 -28.84 -4.65 9.31
CA LEU A 240 -29.15 -5.27 10.62
C LEU A 240 -28.89 -6.79 10.60
N MET A 241 -29.22 -7.49 9.51
CA MET A 241 -28.89 -8.92 9.38
C MET A 241 -27.39 -9.22 9.33
N THR A 242 -26.55 -8.22 9.04
CA THR A 242 -25.12 -8.36 8.81
C THR A 242 -24.27 -7.55 9.78
N GLU A 243 -24.88 -7.06 10.87
CA GLU A 243 -24.26 -6.14 11.82
C GLU A 243 -22.98 -6.69 12.46
N THR A 244 -22.98 -7.99 12.77
CA THR A 244 -21.82 -8.69 13.33
C THR A 244 -21.62 -10.04 12.65
N GLY A 245 -20.41 -10.61 12.74
CA GLY A 245 -20.12 -11.93 12.16
C GLY A 245 -21.01 -13.04 12.70
N GLY A 246 -21.40 -12.96 13.98
CA GLY A 246 -22.33 -13.91 14.61
C GLY A 246 -23.75 -13.79 14.07
N VAL A 247 -24.26 -12.57 13.93
CA VAL A 247 -25.61 -12.31 13.39
C VAL A 247 -25.66 -12.67 11.90
N ALA A 248 -24.66 -12.26 11.12
CA ALA A 248 -24.55 -12.60 9.70
C ALA A 248 -24.51 -14.12 9.47
N ARG A 249 -23.75 -14.85 10.31
CA ARG A 249 -23.68 -16.31 10.22
C ARG A 249 -25.03 -16.99 10.51
N LYS A 250 -25.80 -16.47 11.47
CA LYS A 250 -27.16 -16.97 11.78
C LYS A 250 -28.13 -16.71 10.63
N ASN A 251 -27.97 -15.59 9.93
CA ASN A 251 -28.83 -15.18 8.82
C ASN A 251 -28.29 -15.59 7.44
N ARG A 252 -27.35 -16.55 7.35
CA ARG A 252 -26.65 -16.89 6.10
C ARG A 252 -27.59 -17.24 4.96
N GLU A 253 -28.65 -17.99 5.21
CA GLU A 253 -29.62 -18.40 4.19
C GLU A 253 -30.37 -17.18 3.61
N TYR A 254 -30.74 -16.22 4.47
CA TYR A 254 -31.39 -14.98 4.03
C TYR A 254 -30.43 -14.06 3.28
N ILE A 255 -29.14 -14.04 3.67
CA ILE A 255 -28.10 -13.31 2.93
C ILE A 255 -27.95 -13.89 1.52
N LEU A 256 -27.93 -15.21 1.37
CA LEU A 256 -27.84 -15.87 0.07
C LEU A 256 -29.02 -15.49 -0.84
N ASN A 257 -30.24 -15.40 -0.32
CA ASN A 257 -31.36 -14.91 -1.12
C ASN A 257 -31.20 -13.41 -1.46
N ALA A 258 -30.63 -12.62 -0.56
CA ALA A 258 -30.57 -11.17 -0.67
C ALA A 258 -29.51 -10.67 -1.68
N ILE A 259 -28.55 -11.51 -2.07
CA ILE A 259 -27.61 -11.17 -3.15
C ILE A 259 -28.31 -11.06 -4.51
N ASP A 260 -29.41 -11.80 -4.70
CA ASP A 260 -30.20 -11.84 -5.94
C ASP A 260 -31.39 -10.86 -5.91
N ASP A 261 -31.46 -9.98 -4.90
CA ASP A 261 -32.52 -8.97 -4.80
C ASP A 261 -32.54 -8.09 -6.06
N THR A 262 -33.69 -7.96 -6.72
CA THR A 262 -33.83 -7.20 -7.97
C THR A 262 -33.54 -5.70 -7.79
N SER A 263 -33.69 -5.18 -6.56
CA SER A 263 -33.40 -3.78 -6.27
C SER A 263 -31.92 -3.55 -5.99
N ARG A 264 -31.31 -2.73 -6.84
CA ARG A 264 -29.95 -2.20 -6.66
C ARG A 264 -29.75 -1.57 -5.27
N GLU A 265 -30.72 -0.80 -4.78
CA GLU A 265 -30.61 -0.11 -3.48
C GLU A 265 -30.55 -1.10 -2.30
N ALA A 266 -31.32 -2.18 -2.39
CA ALA A 266 -31.32 -3.23 -1.37
C ALA A 266 -29.98 -3.98 -1.36
N ARG A 267 -29.48 -4.39 -2.55
CA ARG A 267 -28.16 -5.04 -2.69
C ARG A 267 -27.01 -4.16 -2.19
N GLU A 268 -27.06 -2.85 -2.46
CA GLU A 268 -26.10 -1.90 -1.90
C GLU A 268 -26.15 -1.85 -0.36
N GLY A 269 -27.35 -1.89 0.20
CA GLY A 269 -27.57 -2.00 1.65
C GLY A 269 -26.87 -3.23 2.24
N LEU A 270 -27.11 -4.40 1.65
CA LEU A 270 -26.48 -5.67 2.05
C LEU A 270 -24.96 -5.59 1.98
N ALA A 271 -24.41 -5.15 0.83
CA ALA A 271 -22.97 -5.06 0.65
C ALA A 271 -22.32 -4.07 1.62
N SER A 272 -23.02 -2.98 1.95
CA SER A 272 -22.56 -2.01 2.96
C SER A 272 -22.49 -2.60 4.37
N GLY A 273 -23.43 -3.49 4.74
CA GLY A 273 -23.42 -4.16 6.04
C GLY A 273 -22.31 -5.21 6.13
N ILE A 274 -22.14 -5.99 5.07
CA ILE A 274 -21.08 -7.00 4.95
C ILE A 274 -19.66 -6.39 4.92
N LYS A 275 -19.52 -5.16 4.41
CA LYS A 275 -18.23 -4.46 4.29
C LYS A 275 -17.33 -4.56 5.52
N HIS A 276 -17.92 -4.56 6.73
CA HIS A 276 -17.19 -4.59 8.00
C HIS A 276 -17.36 -5.90 8.78
N THR A 277 -17.97 -6.92 8.18
CA THR A 277 -18.36 -8.15 8.85
C THR A 277 -17.69 -9.36 8.21
N PHE A 278 -16.99 -10.16 9.02
CA PHE A 278 -16.30 -11.37 8.55
C PHE A 278 -16.68 -12.59 9.38
N PHE A 279 -16.93 -13.72 8.71
CA PHE A 279 -17.01 -15.05 9.31
C PHE A 279 -16.46 -16.09 8.33
N ILE A 280 -15.92 -17.19 8.86
CA ILE A 280 -15.36 -18.26 8.02
C ILE A 280 -16.43 -18.83 7.10
N GLY A 281 -16.14 -18.89 5.80
CA GLY A 281 -17.04 -19.38 4.77
C GLY A 281 -17.82 -18.28 4.04
N ILE A 282 -17.77 -17.02 4.49
CA ILE A 282 -18.42 -15.89 3.81
C ILE A 282 -17.85 -15.68 2.40
N GLU A 283 -16.60 -16.05 2.15
CA GLU A 283 -15.94 -15.94 0.84
C GLU A 283 -16.66 -16.72 -0.27
N ASN A 284 -17.38 -17.78 0.11
CA ASN A 284 -18.21 -18.56 -0.83
C ASN A 284 -19.50 -17.83 -1.25
N ILE A 285 -19.85 -16.74 -0.57
CA ILE A 285 -20.93 -15.82 -0.94
C ILE A 285 -20.33 -14.63 -1.69
N ILE A 286 -19.25 -14.03 -1.17
CA ILE A 286 -18.67 -12.78 -1.70
C ILE A 286 -18.05 -12.96 -3.08
N LEU A 287 -17.26 -14.02 -3.31
CA LEU A 287 -16.56 -14.19 -4.57
C LEU A 287 -17.52 -14.42 -5.76
N PRO A 288 -18.52 -15.32 -5.67
CA PRO A 288 -19.51 -15.47 -6.74
C PRO A 288 -20.35 -14.20 -6.94
N TRP A 289 -20.79 -13.55 -5.85
CA TRP A 289 -21.57 -12.32 -5.96
C TRP A 289 -20.75 -11.19 -6.61
N PHE A 290 -19.48 -11.02 -6.26
CA PHE A 290 -18.60 -10.04 -6.91
C PHE A 290 -18.45 -10.30 -8.40
N ALA A 291 -18.30 -11.57 -8.82
CA ALA A 291 -18.16 -11.94 -10.22
C ALA A 291 -19.45 -11.73 -11.04
N GLY A 292 -20.62 -11.91 -10.41
CA GLY A 292 -21.94 -11.78 -11.05
C GLY A 292 -22.62 -10.42 -10.91
N GLU A 293 -22.16 -9.54 -10.01
CA GLU A 293 -22.82 -8.25 -9.77
C GLU A 293 -22.56 -7.27 -10.92
N GLU A 294 -23.64 -6.71 -11.46
CA GLU A 294 -23.59 -5.78 -12.60
C GLU A 294 -23.33 -4.33 -12.18
N THR A 295 -23.70 -3.97 -10.95
CA THR A 295 -23.62 -2.58 -10.48
C THR A 295 -22.27 -2.27 -9.85
N ASP A 296 -21.57 -1.28 -10.38
CA ASP A 296 -20.28 -0.84 -9.84
C ASP A 296 -20.36 -0.40 -8.38
N VAL A 297 -21.45 0.23 -7.94
CA VAL A 297 -21.63 0.65 -6.54
C VAL A 297 -21.54 -0.55 -5.59
N VAL A 298 -22.26 -1.63 -5.89
CA VAL A 298 -22.29 -2.85 -5.08
C VAL A 298 -20.95 -3.59 -5.20
N ARG A 299 -20.45 -3.76 -6.43
CA ARG A 299 -19.15 -4.39 -6.72
C ARG A 299 -18.01 -3.72 -5.94
N ASN A 300 -18.02 -2.39 -5.86
CA ASN A 300 -17.04 -1.63 -5.10
C ASN A 300 -17.12 -1.88 -3.59
N ARG A 301 -18.32 -2.04 -3.00
CA ARG A 301 -18.47 -2.41 -1.57
C ARG A 301 -17.93 -3.80 -1.27
N LEU A 302 -18.16 -4.75 -2.18
CA LEU A 302 -17.60 -6.10 -2.08
C LEU A 302 -16.08 -6.08 -2.21
N LEU A 303 -15.53 -5.25 -3.09
CA LEU A 303 -14.09 -5.08 -3.22
C LEU A 303 -13.47 -4.43 -1.98
N GLU A 304 -14.14 -3.46 -1.36
CA GLU A 304 -13.74 -2.91 -0.06
C GLU A 304 -13.74 -3.97 1.05
N HIS A 305 -14.75 -4.85 1.10
CA HIS A 305 -14.76 -6.00 2.02
C HIS A 305 -13.55 -6.90 1.77
N MET A 306 -13.32 -7.29 0.51
CA MET A 306 -12.21 -8.15 0.14
C MET A 306 -10.86 -7.52 0.52
N ALA A 307 -10.67 -6.23 0.24
CA ALA A 307 -9.47 -5.50 0.62
C ALA A 307 -9.29 -5.42 2.15
N ALA A 308 -10.37 -5.15 2.89
CA ALA A 308 -10.33 -5.08 4.36
C ALA A 308 -10.00 -6.42 5.01
N PHE A 309 -10.40 -7.56 4.40
CA PHE A 309 -10.26 -8.89 4.98
C PHE A 309 -9.29 -9.83 4.25
N ALA A 310 -8.54 -9.35 3.25
CA ALA A 310 -7.58 -10.18 2.50
C ALA A 310 -6.53 -10.84 3.40
N TYR A 311 -6.14 -10.18 4.50
CA TYR A 311 -5.21 -10.75 5.49
C TYR A 311 -5.79 -11.95 6.27
N ARG A 312 -7.12 -12.16 6.22
CA ARG A 312 -7.83 -13.32 6.82
C ARG A 312 -8.30 -14.34 5.78
N CYS A 313 -8.33 -13.98 4.50
CA CYS A 313 -8.78 -14.83 3.41
C CYS A 313 -7.93 -14.61 2.16
N GLU A 314 -6.99 -15.52 1.91
CA GLU A 314 -6.03 -15.42 0.80
C GLU A 314 -6.71 -15.32 -0.58
N LYS A 315 -7.89 -15.92 -0.75
CA LYS A 315 -8.67 -15.88 -2.00
C LYS A 315 -9.09 -14.46 -2.40
N TYR A 316 -9.12 -13.50 -1.47
CA TYR A 316 -9.45 -12.11 -1.74
C TYR A 316 -8.28 -11.31 -2.33
N THR A 317 -7.03 -11.78 -2.16
CA THR A 317 -5.83 -11.06 -2.60
C THR A 317 -5.86 -10.74 -4.09
N LYS A 318 -6.10 -11.77 -4.93
CA LYS A 318 -6.05 -11.64 -6.38
C LYS A 318 -7.11 -10.68 -6.95
N PRO A 319 -8.42 -10.78 -6.63
CA PRO A 319 -9.41 -9.81 -7.10
C PRO A 319 -9.08 -8.36 -6.72
N VAL A 320 -8.52 -8.15 -5.52
CA VAL A 320 -8.15 -6.82 -5.02
C VAL A 320 -6.93 -6.27 -5.78
N THR A 321 -5.87 -7.06 -5.98
CA THR A 321 -4.68 -6.62 -6.73
C THR A 321 -4.98 -6.40 -8.20
N ASP A 322 -5.68 -7.33 -8.85
CA ASP A 322 -6.01 -7.25 -10.28
C ASP A 322 -6.85 -5.97 -10.55
N THR A 323 -7.83 -5.66 -9.67
CA THR A 323 -8.61 -4.43 -9.80
C THR A 323 -7.76 -3.19 -9.52
N TYR A 324 -6.87 -3.24 -8.53
CA TYR A 324 -6.01 -2.10 -8.18
C TYR A 324 -5.04 -1.75 -9.31
N GLU A 325 -4.49 -2.73 -10.01
CA GLU A 325 -3.63 -2.56 -11.18
C GLU A 325 -4.38 -1.92 -12.35
N TYR A 326 -5.65 -2.27 -12.57
CA TYR A 326 -6.45 -1.68 -13.63
C TYR A 326 -6.80 -0.20 -13.37
N LEU A 327 -6.92 0.19 -12.10
CA LEU A 327 -7.27 1.56 -11.71
C LEU A 327 -6.08 2.52 -11.87
N SER A 328 -6.33 3.72 -12.39
CA SER A 328 -5.29 4.75 -12.55
C SER A 328 -4.74 5.25 -11.22
N SER A 329 -3.47 5.64 -11.19
CA SER A 329 -2.83 6.27 -10.03
C SER A 329 -3.58 7.54 -9.60
N GLY A 330 -3.77 7.72 -8.29
CA GLY A 330 -4.53 8.84 -7.73
C GLY A 330 -6.04 8.83 -8.02
N SER A 331 -6.56 7.79 -8.67
CA SER A 331 -8.00 7.65 -8.92
C SER A 331 -8.79 7.43 -7.63
N LEU A 332 -10.08 7.79 -7.68
CA LEU A 332 -11.02 7.52 -6.60
C LEU A 332 -11.08 6.03 -6.22
N GLY A 333 -10.97 5.15 -7.23
CA GLY A 333 -10.96 3.70 -7.02
C GLY A 333 -9.77 3.22 -6.20
N ARG A 334 -8.57 3.74 -6.46
CA ARG A 334 -7.37 3.40 -5.67
C ARG A 334 -7.46 3.93 -4.25
N ALA A 335 -7.78 5.21 -4.10
CA ALA A 335 -7.95 5.80 -2.77
C ALA A 335 -8.99 5.04 -1.93
N ARG A 336 -10.06 4.54 -2.56
CA ARG A 336 -11.05 3.67 -1.91
C ARG A 336 -10.44 2.37 -1.38
N LEU A 337 -9.68 1.66 -2.21
CA LEU A 337 -9.06 0.38 -1.82
C LEU A 337 -7.98 0.56 -0.76
N GLU A 338 -7.15 1.59 -0.90
CA GLU A 338 -6.16 1.98 0.08
C GLU A 338 -6.78 2.30 1.44
N ALA A 339 -7.86 3.08 1.45
CA ALA A 339 -8.58 3.39 2.68
C ALA A 339 -9.22 2.13 3.30
N ALA A 340 -9.73 1.21 2.49
CA ALA A 340 -10.37 -0.02 2.95
C ALA A 340 -9.40 -1.00 3.61
N CYS A 341 -8.16 -1.07 3.13
CA CYS A 341 -7.14 -2.00 3.65
C CYS A 341 -6.05 -1.34 4.50
N ALA A 342 -6.18 -0.06 4.83
CA ALA A 342 -5.20 0.68 5.62
C ALA A 342 -4.81 -0.09 6.90
N GLY A 343 -3.50 -0.26 7.11
CA GLY A 343 -2.95 -0.99 8.26
C GLY A 343 -2.94 -2.51 8.14
N THR A 344 -3.27 -3.08 6.97
CA THR A 344 -3.17 -4.52 6.70
C THR A 344 -1.98 -4.85 5.79
N SER A 345 -1.61 -6.12 5.66
CA SER A 345 -0.53 -6.56 4.76
C SER A 345 -0.83 -6.28 3.28
N ILE A 346 -2.09 -6.39 2.84
CA ILE A 346 -2.48 -6.13 1.44
C ILE A 346 -2.25 -4.67 1.06
N TYR A 347 -2.37 -3.72 1.98
CA TYR A 347 -2.08 -2.30 1.73
C TYR A 347 -0.62 -2.09 1.27
N GLN A 348 0.34 -2.80 1.86
CA GLN A 348 1.74 -2.72 1.42
C GLN A 348 1.92 -3.29 0.01
N THR A 349 1.20 -4.35 -0.34
CA THR A 349 1.17 -4.91 -1.69
C THR A 349 0.62 -3.89 -2.69
N LEU A 350 -0.50 -3.23 -2.39
CA LEU A 350 -1.08 -2.21 -3.25
C LEU A 350 -0.16 -1.00 -3.43
N LYS A 351 0.55 -0.57 -2.38
CA LYS A 351 1.52 0.55 -2.49
C LYS A 351 2.75 0.22 -3.33
N ARG A 352 3.16 -1.05 -3.40
CA ARG A 352 4.20 -1.48 -4.36
C ARG A 352 3.72 -1.34 -5.81
N LEU A 353 2.45 -1.64 -6.08
CA LEU A 353 1.84 -1.47 -7.41
C LEU A 353 1.72 0.02 -7.81
N ASP A 354 1.40 0.91 -6.86
CA ASP A 354 1.39 2.37 -7.09
C ASP A 354 2.76 2.91 -7.50
N TYR A 355 3.82 2.46 -6.85
CA TYR A 355 5.18 2.89 -7.17
C TYR A 355 5.56 2.48 -8.60
N GLN A 356 5.13 1.30 -9.03
CA GLN A 356 5.33 0.79 -10.39
C GLN A 356 4.55 1.60 -11.44
N GLN A 357 3.34 2.12 -11.13
CA GLN A 357 2.55 2.95 -12.05
C GLN A 357 2.86 4.45 -12.01
N GLY A 358 3.27 5.00 -10.86
CA GLY A 358 3.70 6.39 -10.74
C GLY A 358 4.99 6.67 -11.52
N MET A 359 5.84 5.65 -11.67
CA MET A 359 6.95 5.64 -12.61
C MET A 359 6.51 5.68 -14.07
N THR A 360 5.26 5.37 -14.43
CA THR A 360 4.75 5.39 -15.81
C THR A 360 4.16 6.77 -16.17
N ASP A 361 3.63 7.52 -15.19
CA ASP A 361 2.92 8.79 -15.42
C ASP A 361 3.80 10.05 -15.36
N LEU A 362 4.92 10.05 -14.64
CA LEU A 362 5.87 11.19 -14.70
C LEU A 362 6.50 11.36 -16.08
N PHE A 363 6.61 10.28 -16.86
CA PHE A 363 7.08 10.32 -18.24
C PHE A 363 5.95 10.61 -19.24
N SER A 364 4.68 10.55 -18.84
CA SER A 364 3.54 10.59 -19.78
C SER A 364 3.15 12.02 -20.23
N ASN A 365 3.49 13.06 -19.47
CA ASN A 365 3.19 14.46 -19.85
C ASN A 365 4.14 15.04 -20.92
N GLU A 366 5.38 14.55 -21.04
CA GLU A 366 6.23 14.86 -22.20
C GLU A 366 5.86 14.02 -23.44
N ILE A 367 5.21 12.87 -23.22
CA ILE A 367 4.83 11.92 -24.27
C ILE A 367 3.49 12.28 -24.93
N ARG A 368 2.64 13.11 -24.33
CA ARG A 368 1.33 13.48 -24.92
C ARG A 368 1.43 14.29 -26.22
N ASN A 369 2.54 15.01 -26.43
CA ASN A 369 2.86 15.65 -27.72
C ASN A 369 3.53 14.70 -28.73
N ARG A 370 3.84 13.45 -28.33
CA ARG A 370 4.47 12.42 -29.18
C ARG A 370 3.58 11.18 -29.42
N LYS A 371 2.44 11.07 -28.73
CA LYS A 371 1.50 9.93 -28.74
C LYS A 371 0.55 9.85 -29.96
N THR A 372 1.02 10.24 -31.15
CA THR A 372 0.33 9.93 -32.43
C THR A 372 1.11 8.97 -33.33
N LYS A 373 2.26 8.43 -32.90
CA LYS A 373 2.90 7.33 -33.63
C LYS A 373 3.44 6.24 -32.69
N ASN A 374 3.01 5.03 -32.99
CA ASN A 374 3.57 3.72 -32.63
C ASN A 374 2.94 3.00 -31.42
N LEU A 375 1.80 2.36 -31.70
CA LEU A 375 1.53 1.02 -31.19
C LEU A 375 2.46 0.01 -31.92
N ASN A 376 2.91 -1.02 -31.19
CA ASN A 376 3.70 -2.21 -31.57
C ASN A 376 5.21 -2.16 -31.27
N SER A 377 5.61 -2.68 -30.11
CA SER A 377 6.69 -3.69 -30.03
C SER A 377 6.77 -4.28 -28.61
N SER A 378 6.49 -5.59 -28.50
CA SER A 378 6.83 -6.39 -27.32
C SER A 378 8.36 -6.45 -27.16
N ILE A 379 8.88 -6.45 -25.92
CA ILE A 379 10.31 -6.66 -25.66
C ILE A 379 10.68 -8.08 -26.10
N ASP A 380 11.48 -8.21 -27.17
CA ASP A 380 12.03 -9.49 -27.62
C ASP A 380 13.03 -10.03 -26.58
N PRO A 381 12.75 -11.15 -25.89
CA PRO A 381 13.66 -11.73 -24.91
C PRO A 381 15.03 -12.06 -25.51
N GLN A 382 15.11 -12.36 -26.80
CA GLN A 382 16.37 -12.67 -27.48
C GLN A 382 17.28 -11.45 -27.67
N SER A 383 16.80 -10.23 -27.41
CA SER A 383 17.59 -9.01 -27.57
C SER A 383 18.67 -8.82 -26.48
N ALA A 384 18.61 -9.56 -25.36
CA ALA A 384 19.56 -9.42 -24.26
C ALA A 384 20.99 -9.83 -24.65
N LYS A 385 21.97 -8.94 -24.38
CA LYS A 385 23.41 -9.23 -24.49
C LYS A 385 24.08 -9.47 -23.15
N ILE A 386 23.44 -9.09 -22.06
CA ILE A 386 23.94 -9.28 -20.71
C ILE A 386 22.96 -10.15 -19.92
N LEU A 387 23.49 -11.10 -19.17
CA LEU A 387 22.77 -11.86 -18.16
C LEU A 387 23.30 -11.52 -16.78
N ILE A 388 22.46 -10.95 -15.92
CA ILE A 388 22.72 -10.79 -14.49
C ILE A 388 22.13 -11.99 -13.74
N VAL A 389 22.94 -12.58 -12.86
CA VAL A 389 22.53 -13.66 -11.97
C VAL A 389 22.73 -13.23 -10.52
N THR A 390 21.70 -13.43 -9.72
CA THR A 390 21.70 -13.17 -8.27
C THR A 390 21.34 -14.46 -7.53
N ALA A 391 21.79 -14.61 -6.28
CA ALA A 391 21.52 -15.79 -5.47
C ALA A 391 20.28 -15.63 -4.60
N LEU A 392 20.03 -14.43 -4.09
CA LEU A 392 18.99 -14.14 -3.11
C LEU A 392 17.96 -13.10 -3.61
N PRO A 393 16.70 -13.16 -3.14
CA PRO A 393 15.68 -12.18 -3.50
C PRO A 393 16.06 -10.72 -3.16
N LYS A 394 16.84 -10.48 -2.10
CA LYS A 394 17.29 -9.14 -1.71
C LYS A 394 18.32 -8.56 -2.69
N GLU A 395 19.19 -9.41 -3.23
CA GLU A 395 20.15 -9.04 -4.28
C GLU A 395 19.40 -8.74 -5.58
N ALA A 396 18.47 -9.63 -5.95
CA ALA A 396 17.61 -9.44 -7.11
C ALA A 396 16.80 -8.14 -7.02
N ALA A 397 16.23 -7.82 -5.85
CA ALA A 397 15.49 -6.59 -5.63
C ALA A 397 16.35 -5.35 -5.87
N ALA A 398 17.60 -5.35 -5.39
CA ALA A 398 18.56 -4.28 -5.64
C ALA A 398 18.87 -4.13 -7.13
N VAL A 399 19.11 -5.24 -7.85
CA VAL A 399 19.34 -5.18 -9.31
C VAL A 399 18.10 -4.71 -10.06
N VAL A 400 16.90 -5.20 -9.72
CA VAL A 400 15.64 -4.75 -10.34
C VAL A 400 15.47 -3.24 -10.19
N ALA A 401 15.81 -2.67 -9.03
CA ALA A 401 15.74 -1.23 -8.77
C ALA A 401 16.73 -0.39 -9.61
N THR A 402 17.65 -1.03 -10.35
CA THR A 402 18.57 -0.36 -11.28
C THR A 402 18.09 -0.34 -12.74
N PHE A 403 17.01 -1.04 -13.09
CA PHE A 403 16.47 -1.01 -14.46
C PHE A 403 15.69 0.27 -14.74
N ASP A 404 15.80 0.80 -15.97
CA ASP A 404 14.92 1.89 -16.42
C ASP A 404 13.56 1.34 -16.86
N GLU A 405 13.58 0.21 -17.57
CA GLU A 405 12.42 -0.57 -17.99
C GLU A 405 12.72 -2.05 -17.76
N VAL A 406 11.76 -2.82 -17.25
CA VAL A 406 11.92 -4.26 -17.04
C VAL A 406 10.58 -4.98 -17.06
N GLU A 407 10.53 -6.12 -17.74
CA GLU A 407 9.37 -6.99 -17.83
C GLU A 407 9.74 -8.41 -17.38
N SER A 408 8.81 -9.13 -16.77
CA SER A 408 9.02 -10.54 -16.42
C SER A 408 8.61 -11.45 -17.58
N THR A 409 9.40 -12.47 -17.84
CA THR A 409 9.15 -13.46 -18.89
C THR A 409 9.59 -14.86 -18.46
N GLY A 410 9.02 -15.88 -19.09
CA GLY A 410 9.43 -17.27 -18.96
C GLY A 410 9.80 -17.84 -20.32
N VAL A 411 10.65 -18.87 -20.34
CA VAL A 411 11.06 -19.55 -21.58
C VAL A 411 10.59 -21.00 -21.53
N HIS A 412 10.06 -21.50 -22.65
CA HIS A 412 9.59 -22.89 -22.73
C HIS A 412 10.73 -23.88 -22.42
N ASN A 413 10.46 -24.88 -21.59
CA ASN A 413 11.44 -25.85 -21.07
C ASN A 413 12.55 -25.25 -20.19
N ASP A 414 12.33 -24.05 -19.66
CA ASP A 414 13.14 -23.46 -18.61
C ASP A 414 12.26 -23.18 -17.39
N SER A 415 12.65 -23.69 -16.23
CA SER A 415 11.91 -23.46 -14.97
C SER A 415 12.21 -22.10 -14.35
N ALA A 416 13.23 -21.39 -14.87
CA ALA A 416 13.61 -20.08 -14.36
C ALA A 416 12.66 -18.99 -14.83
N ILE A 417 12.41 -18.03 -13.95
CA ILE A 417 11.74 -16.77 -14.30
C ILE A 417 12.84 -15.74 -14.60
N TYR A 418 12.70 -15.08 -15.74
CA TYR A 418 13.59 -14.03 -16.18
C TYR A 418 12.93 -12.68 -16.09
N ARG A 419 13.75 -11.66 -15.89
CA ARG A 419 13.38 -10.26 -16.05
C ARG A 419 14.22 -9.68 -17.17
N VAL A 420 13.60 -9.22 -18.24
CA VAL A 420 14.30 -8.64 -19.38
C VAL A 420 14.01 -7.16 -19.40
N GLY A 421 15.05 -6.35 -19.46
CA GLY A 421 14.93 -4.91 -19.37
C GLY A 421 16.07 -4.16 -20.03
N ARG A 422 16.11 -2.86 -19.78
CA ARG A 422 17.03 -1.92 -20.40
C ARG A 422 17.80 -1.13 -19.36
N PHE A 423 19.09 -0.96 -19.63
CA PHE A 423 19.90 0.08 -19.02
C PHE A 423 20.14 1.20 -20.03
N ILE A 424 19.51 2.35 -19.80
CA ILE A 424 19.56 3.55 -20.63
C ILE A 424 20.56 4.53 -20.03
N SER A 425 21.57 4.89 -20.81
CA SER A 425 22.58 5.90 -20.49
C SER A 425 22.69 6.93 -21.61
N GLU A 426 23.51 7.96 -21.41
CA GLU A 426 23.85 8.92 -22.48
C GLU A 426 24.54 8.25 -23.67
N THR A 427 25.22 7.13 -23.43
CA THR A 427 25.93 6.37 -24.46
C THR A 427 24.99 5.45 -25.23
N GLY A 428 23.81 5.10 -24.68
CA GLY A 428 22.68 4.46 -25.36
C GLY A 428 21.99 3.39 -24.50
N GLU A 429 21.52 2.30 -25.11
CA GLU A 429 20.67 1.29 -24.45
C GLU A 429 21.34 -0.10 -24.42
N ALA A 430 21.50 -0.67 -23.22
CA ALA A 430 21.93 -2.05 -23.03
C ALA A 430 20.74 -2.96 -22.69
N ARG A 431 20.61 -4.11 -23.37
CA ARG A 431 19.57 -5.11 -23.08
C ARG A 431 20.07 -6.14 -22.09
N VAL A 432 19.39 -6.23 -20.95
CA VAL A 432 19.82 -7.02 -19.80
C VAL A 432 18.72 -8.00 -19.40
N ALA A 433 19.07 -9.28 -19.32
CA ALA A 433 18.27 -10.30 -18.66
C ALA A 433 18.76 -10.48 -17.22
N LEU A 434 17.86 -10.64 -16.26
CA LEU A 434 18.12 -10.93 -14.85
C LEU A 434 17.41 -12.21 -14.47
N THR A 435 18.09 -13.07 -13.72
CA THR A 435 17.48 -14.22 -13.06
C THR A 435 18.00 -14.39 -11.63
N VAL A 436 17.30 -15.20 -10.85
CA VAL A 436 17.56 -15.44 -9.42
C VAL A 436 17.66 -16.93 -9.20
N ASN A 437 18.68 -17.38 -8.46
CA ASN A 437 18.80 -18.78 -8.09
C ASN A 437 17.60 -19.23 -7.24
N ALA A 438 17.10 -20.44 -7.52
CA ALA A 438 16.09 -21.10 -6.70
C ALA A 438 16.67 -21.67 -5.39
N GLY A 439 18.00 -21.68 -5.24
CA GLY A 439 18.72 -22.15 -4.06
C GLY A 439 20.20 -21.74 -4.09
N MET A 440 20.88 -21.80 -2.95
CA MET A 440 22.30 -21.42 -2.82
C MET A 440 23.24 -22.51 -3.34
N GLY A 441 24.49 -22.12 -3.60
CA GLY A 441 25.56 -23.06 -3.96
C GLY A 441 25.85 -23.17 -5.46
N LYS A 442 27.02 -23.75 -5.75
CA LYS A 442 27.63 -23.79 -7.10
C LYS A 442 26.81 -24.61 -8.09
N VAL A 443 26.25 -25.75 -7.66
CA VAL A 443 25.46 -26.64 -8.54
C VAL A 443 24.21 -25.95 -9.05
N MET A 444 23.51 -25.23 -8.16
CA MET A 444 22.31 -24.48 -8.52
C MET A 444 22.65 -23.32 -9.46
N ALA A 445 23.70 -22.56 -9.14
CA ALA A 445 24.17 -21.45 -9.98
C ALA A 445 24.62 -21.93 -11.37
N SER A 446 25.32 -23.06 -11.46
CA SER A 446 25.78 -23.65 -12.72
C SER A 446 24.62 -24.12 -13.59
N THR A 447 23.64 -24.82 -12.98
CA THR A 447 22.46 -25.32 -13.69
C THR A 447 21.61 -24.16 -14.22
N LEU A 448 21.33 -23.16 -13.37
CA LEU A 448 20.58 -21.98 -13.78
C LEU A 448 21.31 -21.21 -14.90
N GLY A 449 22.61 -20.98 -14.74
CA GLY A 449 23.42 -20.28 -15.72
C GLY A 449 23.42 -20.99 -17.08
N ALA A 450 23.57 -22.31 -17.09
CA ALA A 450 23.55 -23.10 -18.32
C ALA A 450 22.18 -23.05 -19.01
N ASN A 451 21.08 -23.09 -18.25
CA ASN A 451 19.73 -22.95 -18.78
C ASN A 451 19.50 -21.56 -19.36
N ALA A 452 19.85 -20.51 -18.60
CA ALA A 452 19.73 -19.12 -19.02
C ALA A 452 20.51 -18.82 -20.30
N LEU A 453 21.73 -19.33 -20.44
CA LEU A 453 22.52 -19.13 -21.66
C LEU A 453 21.95 -19.86 -22.89
N ARG A 454 21.19 -20.94 -22.70
CA ARG A 454 20.42 -21.57 -23.80
C ARG A 454 19.16 -20.77 -24.13
N SER A 455 18.47 -20.27 -23.11
CA SER A 455 17.27 -19.45 -23.24
C SER A 455 17.54 -18.07 -23.85
N PHE A 456 18.75 -17.53 -23.65
CA PHE A 456 19.20 -16.23 -24.14
C PHE A 456 20.49 -16.37 -24.98
N PRO A 457 20.42 -16.89 -26.22
CA PRO A 457 21.61 -17.24 -27.01
C PRO A 457 22.48 -16.04 -27.41
N ASN A 458 21.92 -14.85 -27.39
CA ASN A 458 22.60 -13.59 -27.70
C ASN A 458 23.39 -13.01 -26.53
N VAL A 459 23.23 -13.55 -25.31
CA VAL A 459 24.02 -13.14 -24.16
C VAL A 459 25.50 -13.43 -24.41
N ARG A 460 26.31 -12.38 -24.27
CA ARG A 460 27.77 -12.45 -24.37
C ARG A 460 28.44 -12.35 -23.00
N TYR A 461 27.85 -11.54 -22.12
CA TYR A 461 28.43 -11.23 -20.81
C TYR A 461 27.52 -11.72 -19.69
N VAL A 462 28.09 -12.48 -18.76
CA VAL A 462 27.41 -12.93 -17.55
C VAL A 462 27.95 -12.13 -16.37
N VAL A 463 27.06 -11.57 -15.56
CA VAL A 463 27.43 -10.80 -14.36
C VAL A 463 26.82 -11.45 -13.15
N MET A 464 27.66 -11.90 -12.22
CA MET A 464 27.18 -12.31 -10.90
C MET A 464 27.14 -11.10 -9.99
N VAL A 465 25.96 -10.79 -9.46
CA VAL A 465 25.75 -9.66 -8.54
C VAL A 465 25.19 -10.20 -7.23
N GLY A 466 25.75 -9.75 -6.10
CA GLY A 466 25.20 -10.12 -4.81
C GLY A 466 26.06 -9.71 -3.63
N ILE A 467 25.88 -10.39 -2.51
CA ILE A 467 26.61 -10.18 -1.27
C ILE A 467 27.71 -11.23 -1.08
N ALA A 468 28.70 -10.92 -0.26
CA ALA A 468 29.76 -11.83 0.14
C ALA A 468 30.27 -11.48 1.53
N GLY A 469 30.95 -12.42 2.18
CA GLY A 469 31.75 -12.12 3.36
C GLY A 469 33.11 -11.56 2.95
N GLY A 470 33.62 -10.59 3.69
CA GLY A 470 34.90 -9.92 3.44
C GLY A 470 36.05 -10.58 4.17
N CYS A 471 37.25 -10.44 3.61
CA CYS A 471 38.50 -10.85 4.25
C CYS A 471 39.26 -9.61 4.77
N PRO A 472 39.00 -9.14 6.00
CA PRO A 472 39.65 -7.95 6.55
C PRO A 472 41.15 -8.21 6.73
N ASN A 473 41.99 -7.18 6.64
CA ASN A 473 43.44 -7.28 6.91
C ASN A 473 43.90 -6.09 7.77
N PRO A 474 43.79 -6.16 9.10
CA PRO A 474 44.10 -5.00 9.96
C PRO A 474 45.57 -4.57 9.89
N THR A 475 46.48 -5.48 9.49
CA THR A 475 47.92 -5.19 9.35
C THR A 475 48.31 -4.57 8.00
N ASN A 476 47.41 -4.57 7.02
CA ASN A 476 47.64 -3.98 5.70
C ASN A 476 46.46 -3.08 5.33
N PRO A 477 46.54 -1.77 5.64
CA PRO A 477 45.43 -0.83 5.41
C PRO A 477 44.98 -0.74 3.95
N GLU A 478 45.89 -0.87 2.97
CA GLU A 478 45.55 -0.83 1.55
C GLU A 478 44.61 -1.99 1.19
N ASN A 479 44.94 -3.19 1.66
CA ASN A 479 44.20 -4.41 1.38
C ASN A 479 43.06 -4.71 2.37
N HIS A 480 42.84 -3.82 3.35
CA HIS A 480 41.85 -4.02 4.40
C HIS A 480 40.41 -3.87 3.89
N ILE A 481 39.63 -4.95 3.90
CA ILE A 481 38.21 -4.94 3.50
C ILE A 481 37.32 -4.58 4.70
N ARG A 482 36.34 -3.70 4.47
CA ARG A 482 35.31 -3.33 5.44
C ARG A 482 33.89 -3.70 5.01
N LEU A 483 32.94 -3.70 5.95
CA LEU A 483 31.52 -3.91 5.62
C LEU A 483 31.01 -2.79 4.71
N GLY A 484 30.19 -3.16 3.73
CA GLY A 484 29.71 -2.26 2.69
C GLY A 484 30.70 -1.98 1.56
N ASP A 485 31.96 -2.41 1.63
CA ASP A 485 32.87 -2.34 0.47
C ASP A 485 32.33 -3.18 -0.70
N ILE A 486 32.77 -2.83 -1.92
CA ILE A 486 32.42 -3.53 -3.15
C ILE A 486 33.69 -4.22 -3.66
N VAL A 487 33.68 -5.55 -3.68
CA VAL A 487 34.74 -6.35 -4.29
C VAL A 487 34.29 -6.79 -5.68
N VAL A 488 35.11 -6.51 -6.68
CA VAL A 488 34.88 -6.92 -8.07
C VAL A 488 36.01 -7.82 -8.55
N SER A 489 35.72 -8.76 -9.45
CA SER A 489 36.72 -9.65 -10.01
C SER A 489 37.91 -8.88 -10.60
N ARG A 490 39.13 -9.21 -10.16
CA ARG A 490 40.34 -8.64 -10.76
C ARG A 490 40.65 -9.27 -12.13
N PRO A 491 41.31 -8.55 -13.05
CA PRO A 491 41.47 -8.99 -14.45
C PRO A 491 42.26 -10.30 -14.62
N ASP A 492 43.27 -10.53 -13.80
CA ASP A 492 44.21 -11.67 -13.88
C ASP A 492 43.67 -12.96 -13.24
N ALA A 493 42.73 -12.84 -12.29
CA ALA A 493 42.11 -13.98 -11.61
C ALA A 493 40.77 -13.56 -10.99
N GLY A 494 39.65 -13.96 -11.60
CA GLY A 494 38.33 -13.47 -11.21
C GLY A 494 37.68 -14.23 -10.04
N VAL A 495 37.82 -15.55 -10.01
CA VAL A 495 37.20 -16.45 -9.02
C VAL A 495 38.12 -17.63 -8.72
N LEU A 496 38.22 -18.05 -7.46
CA LEU A 496 38.91 -19.25 -7.02
C LEU A 496 37.95 -20.20 -6.30
N GLU A 497 37.72 -21.39 -6.86
CA GLU A 497 36.97 -22.46 -6.18
C GLU A 497 37.86 -23.13 -5.12
N TYR A 498 37.71 -22.73 -3.85
CA TYR A 498 38.68 -23.11 -2.80
C TYR A 498 38.35 -24.44 -2.11
N ASP A 499 37.17 -25.01 -2.34
CA ASP A 499 36.80 -26.35 -1.90
C ASP A 499 37.08 -27.43 -2.97
N PHE A 500 37.58 -27.05 -4.15
CA PHE A 500 38.05 -27.98 -5.16
C PHE A 500 39.44 -28.54 -4.83
N ILE A 501 39.46 -29.42 -3.83
CA ILE A 501 40.68 -29.88 -3.16
C ILE A 501 41.13 -31.25 -3.69
N LYS A 502 42.42 -31.36 -4.05
CA LYS A 502 43.12 -32.63 -4.17
C LYS A 502 43.57 -33.07 -2.78
N GLN A 503 42.87 -34.04 -2.20
CA GLN A 503 43.27 -34.62 -0.93
C GLN A 503 44.44 -35.60 -1.11
N THR A 504 45.49 -35.44 -0.31
CA THR A 504 46.64 -36.36 -0.25
C THR A 504 46.94 -36.77 1.19
N ALA A 505 47.82 -37.76 1.38
CA ALA A 505 48.32 -38.12 2.71
C ALA A 505 49.09 -36.98 3.42
N LYS A 506 49.54 -35.97 2.66
CA LYS A 506 50.24 -34.78 3.19
C LYS A 506 49.30 -33.60 3.50
N GLY A 507 48.00 -33.74 3.19
CA GLY A 507 47.01 -32.68 3.32
C GLY A 507 46.25 -32.42 2.02
N GLY A 508 45.31 -31.48 2.09
CA GLY A 508 44.53 -31.01 0.95
C GLY A 508 45.21 -29.85 0.23
N GLU A 509 45.30 -29.93 -1.10
CA GLU A 509 45.78 -28.86 -1.97
C GLU A 509 44.65 -28.37 -2.89
N ILE A 510 44.39 -27.06 -2.94
CA ILE A 510 43.40 -26.49 -3.85
C ILE A 510 43.89 -26.64 -5.30
N ARG A 511 43.04 -27.21 -6.16
CA ARG A 511 43.32 -27.29 -7.59
C ARG A 511 43.12 -25.92 -8.24
N LYS A 512 44.21 -25.31 -8.70
CA LYS A 512 44.19 -23.94 -9.24
C LYS A 512 43.74 -23.93 -10.70
N TYR A 513 42.54 -23.42 -10.95
CA TYR A 513 42.08 -23.03 -12.29
C TYR A 513 41.34 -21.67 -12.29
N PRO A 514 41.87 -20.61 -11.63
CA PRO A 514 41.17 -19.32 -11.66
C PRO A 514 41.15 -18.79 -13.09
N GLN A 515 39.96 -18.57 -13.62
CA GLN A 515 39.81 -17.95 -14.95
C GLN A 515 39.92 -16.44 -14.81
N ALA A 516 40.48 -15.82 -15.85
CA ALA A 516 40.51 -14.37 -15.97
C ALA A 516 39.09 -13.81 -15.97
N ALA A 517 38.91 -12.62 -15.40
CA ALA A 517 37.64 -11.92 -15.46
C ALA A 517 37.37 -11.40 -16.90
N CYS A 518 36.11 -11.07 -17.19
CA CYS A 518 35.74 -10.45 -18.47
C CYS A 518 36.59 -9.20 -18.76
N ALA A 519 37.46 -9.27 -19.77
CA ALA A 519 38.36 -8.18 -20.12
C ALA A 519 37.61 -6.86 -20.48
N ALA A 520 36.45 -6.98 -21.14
CA ALA A 520 35.62 -5.83 -21.50
C ALA A 520 35.07 -5.11 -20.26
N MET A 521 34.55 -5.85 -19.28
CA MET A 521 34.03 -5.28 -18.03
C MET A 521 35.15 -4.80 -17.11
N SER A 522 36.30 -5.48 -17.10
CA SER A 522 37.52 -4.97 -16.42
C SER A 522 37.99 -3.64 -17.02
N SER A 523 37.91 -3.48 -18.34
CA SER A 523 38.22 -2.20 -19.00
C SER A 523 37.22 -1.12 -18.62
N ALA A 524 35.91 -1.42 -18.61
CA ALA A 524 34.88 -0.50 -18.16
C ALA A 524 35.08 -0.09 -16.69
N MET A 525 35.41 -1.03 -15.81
CA MET A 525 35.75 -0.76 -14.41
C MET A 525 36.95 0.17 -14.27
N ASN A 526 38.03 -0.05 -15.03
CA ASN A 526 39.21 0.81 -14.95
C ASN A 526 38.91 2.25 -15.44
N ASN A 527 38.01 2.41 -16.42
CA ASN A 527 37.54 3.74 -16.83
C ASN A 527 36.69 4.39 -15.72
N LEU A 528 35.80 3.65 -15.07
CA LEU A 528 35.06 4.14 -13.90
C LEU A 528 35.97 4.55 -12.75
N LEU A 529 37.02 3.78 -12.45
CA LEU A 529 38.01 4.12 -11.43
C LEU A 529 38.83 5.36 -11.83
N THR A 530 39.09 5.55 -13.12
CA THR A 530 39.73 6.78 -13.64
C THR A 530 38.84 7.99 -13.41
N ASP A 531 37.56 7.88 -13.74
CA ASP A 531 36.54 8.91 -13.48
C ASP A 531 36.35 9.17 -11.98
N ALA A 532 36.48 8.14 -11.14
CA ALA A 532 36.43 8.25 -9.68
C ALA A 532 37.56 9.12 -9.12
N ILE A 533 38.76 8.99 -9.67
CA ILE A 533 39.92 9.84 -9.33
C ILE A 533 39.61 11.29 -9.71
N ALA A 534 38.94 11.51 -10.85
CA ALA A 534 38.46 12.82 -11.28
C ALA A 534 37.19 13.30 -10.52
N GLY A 535 36.71 12.55 -9.53
CA GLY A 535 35.59 12.92 -8.68
C GLY A 535 34.21 12.47 -9.16
N LYS A 536 34.10 11.85 -10.35
CA LYS A 536 32.83 11.34 -10.89
C LYS A 536 32.54 9.94 -10.38
N ARG A 537 31.43 9.78 -9.66
CA ARG A 537 31.10 8.53 -8.95
C ARG A 537 29.63 8.16 -9.13
N PRO A 538 29.21 7.76 -10.34
CA PRO A 538 27.80 7.59 -10.68
C PRO A 538 27.09 6.51 -9.85
N TRP A 539 27.82 5.51 -9.32
CA TRP A 539 27.25 4.46 -8.48
C TRP A 539 26.69 5.00 -7.16
N GLU A 540 27.18 6.14 -6.66
CA GLU A 540 26.63 6.75 -5.45
C GLU A 540 25.19 7.24 -5.68
N GLY A 541 24.92 7.84 -6.84
CA GLY A 541 23.57 8.25 -7.21
C GLY A 541 22.62 7.05 -7.32
N TRP A 542 23.10 5.93 -7.88
CA TRP A 542 22.34 4.68 -7.89
C TRP A 542 22.14 4.10 -6.48
N THR A 543 23.13 4.21 -5.60
CA THR A 543 23.02 3.74 -4.21
C THR A 543 21.91 4.49 -3.46
N ASP A 544 21.83 5.80 -3.66
CA ASP A 544 20.78 6.64 -3.08
C ASP A 544 19.39 6.32 -3.68
N ARG A 545 19.34 6.07 -5.00
CA ARG A 545 18.10 5.67 -5.71
C ARG A 545 17.55 4.34 -5.18
N ILE A 546 18.39 3.30 -5.07
CA ILE A 546 17.99 1.99 -4.54
C ILE A 546 17.54 2.13 -3.08
N SER A 547 18.26 2.90 -2.25
CA SER A 547 17.86 3.16 -0.86
C SER A 547 16.49 3.82 -0.76
N THR A 548 16.21 4.76 -1.67
CA THR A 548 14.91 5.45 -1.74
C THR A 548 13.81 4.50 -2.21
N ALA A 549 14.09 3.66 -3.22
CA ALA A 549 13.14 2.75 -3.83
C ALA A 549 12.77 1.56 -2.92
N LEU A 550 13.76 0.96 -2.25
CA LEU A 550 13.60 -0.26 -1.44
C LEU A 550 13.50 0.02 0.07
N GLY A 551 13.69 1.28 0.48
CA GLY A 551 13.53 1.75 1.85
C GLY A 551 14.81 1.71 2.69
N PRO A 552 14.72 2.14 3.96
CA PRO A 552 15.88 2.44 4.81
C PRO A 552 16.75 1.23 5.12
N SER A 553 16.23 0.01 4.98
CA SER A 553 17.05 -1.21 5.16
C SER A 553 18.14 -1.38 4.09
N TYR A 554 17.99 -0.75 2.91
CA TYR A 554 19.01 -0.74 1.86
C TYR A 554 19.94 0.48 1.94
N ALA A 555 19.75 1.37 2.92
CA ALA A 555 20.62 2.51 3.17
C ALA A 555 21.85 2.11 3.99
N TYR A 556 22.88 2.96 4.00
CA TYR A 556 24.10 2.74 4.78
C TYR A 556 23.76 2.53 6.26
N PRO A 557 24.14 1.38 6.87
CA PRO A 557 23.72 1.06 8.24
C PRO A 557 24.32 1.93 9.33
N GLY A 558 25.41 2.64 9.04
CA GLY A 558 26.21 3.43 10.00
C GLY A 558 27.57 2.80 10.27
N GLU A 559 28.60 3.63 10.49
CA GLU A 559 29.97 3.16 10.78
C GLU A 559 30.05 2.47 12.15
N GLU A 560 29.15 2.81 13.08
CA GLU A 560 29.06 2.19 14.40
C GLU A 560 28.65 0.70 14.36
N LYS A 561 28.17 0.23 13.20
CA LYS A 561 27.79 -1.18 12.97
C LYS A 561 28.84 -1.93 12.17
N ASP A 562 29.93 -1.27 11.78
CA ASP A 562 31.09 -1.91 11.17
C ASP A 562 32.06 -2.33 12.28
N ILE A 563 31.86 -3.55 12.81
CA ILE A 563 32.58 -4.05 13.98
C ILE A 563 33.49 -5.19 13.55
N LEU A 564 34.80 -5.02 13.77
CA LEU A 564 35.81 -6.03 13.50
C LEU A 564 36.25 -6.75 14.78
N HIS A 565 36.34 -8.07 14.69
CA HIS A 565 36.72 -8.93 15.80
C HIS A 565 38.04 -9.66 15.55
N GLU A 566 38.84 -9.80 16.61
CA GLU A 566 39.97 -10.72 16.72
C GLU A 566 39.69 -11.68 17.90
N GLY A 567 39.09 -12.83 17.59
CA GLY A 567 38.47 -13.70 18.59
C GLY A 567 37.36 -12.94 19.34
N VAL A 568 37.42 -12.94 20.68
CA VAL A 568 36.43 -12.24 21.52
C VAL A 568 36.64 -10.72 21.63
N LYS A 569 37.73 -10.18 21.08
CA LYS A 569 38.08 -8.76 21.21
C LYS A 569 37.60 -7.99 19.99
N ILE A 570 36.94 -6.85 20.22
CA ILE A 570 36.71 -5.86 19.17
C ILE A 570 38.01 -5.10 18.95
N ILE A 571 38.42 -4.98 17.69
CA ILE A 571 39.60 -4.23 17.27
C ILE A 571 39.20 -3.10 16.34
N ASP A 572 39.96 -2.00 16.36
CA ASP A 572 39.72 -0.89 15.45
C ASP A 572 40.14 -1.24 14.03
N HIS A 573 39.38 -0.74 13.06
CA HIS A 573 39.82 -0.76 11.68
C HIS A 573 41.06 0.14 11.48
N PRO A 574 42.04 -0.28 10.66
CA PRO A 574 43.17 0.57 10.33
C PRO A 574 42.72 1.82 9.55
N VAL A 575 43.46 2.90 9.68
CA VAL A 575 43.23 4.13 8.91
C VAL A 575 43.55 3.89 7.44
N GLN A 576 42.57 4.10 6.57
CA GLN A 576 42.69 3.97 5.12
C GLN A 576 42.61 5.35 4.49
N ALA A 577 43.72 5.85 3.93
CA ALA A 577 43.84 7.24 3.46
C ALA A 577 42.87 7.59 2.31
N ASP A 578 42.44 6.61 1.54
CA ASP A 578 41.53 6.73 0.41
C ASP A 578 40.04 6.54 0.78
N ARG A 579 39.73 6.12 2.01
CA ARG A 579 38.35 5.88 2.44
C ARG A 579 37.64 7.19 2.75
N ARG A 580 36.47 7.38 2.11
CA ARG A 580 35.55 8.47 2.43
C ARG A 580 34.51 8.00 3.45
N VAL A 581 34.20 8.88 4.40
CA VAL A 581 33.21 8.62 5.46
C VAL A 581 31.86 8.24 4.85
N GLY A 582 31.29 7.12 5.31
CA GLY A 582 29.97 6.64 4.89
C GLY A 582 29.87 6.23 3.42
N LYS A 583 30.99 6.01 2.72
CA LYS A 583 31.00 5.61 1.31
C LYS A 583 31.77 4.29 1.13
N PRO A 584 31.28 3.38 0.26
CA PRO A 584 31.94 2.11 0.02
C PRO A 584 33.23 2.31 -0.77
N ARG A 585 34.24 1.48 -0.50
CA ARG A 585 35.43 1.40 -1.35
C ARG A 585 35.24 0.33 -2.41
N ILE A 586 35.80 0.57 -3.60
CA ILE A 586 35.81 -0.40 -4.70
C ILE A 586 37.17 -1.09 -4.68
N VAL A 587 37.16 -2.42 -4.62
CA VAL A 587 38.37 -3.23 -4.57
C VAL A 587 38.33 -4.26 -5.70
N GLN A 588 39.29 -4.18 -6.63
CA GLN A 588 39.53 -5.26 -7.58
C GLN A 588 40.29 -6.38 -6.86
N GLY A 589 39.66 -7.53 -6.67
CA GLY A 589 40.20 -8.61 -5.85
C GLY A 589 39.84 -10.01 -6.35
N LEU A 590 40.56 -11.00 -5.84
CA LEU A 590 40.21 -12.41 -6.04
C LEU A 590 39.04 -12.77 -5.12
N ILE A 591 38.03 -13.45 -5.67
CA ILE A 591 36.84 -13.90 -4.94
C ILE A 591 36.91 -15.41 -4.75
N GLY A 592 36.85 -15.86 -3.49
CA GLY A 592 36.77 -17.27 -3.13
C GLY A 592 35.35 -17.79 -3.23
N SER A 593 35.16 -18.96 -3.85
CA SER A 593 33.87 -19.62 -4.04
C SER A 593 33.89 -21.04 -3.48
N ALA A 594 32.88 -21.45 -2.73
CA ALA A 594 32.72 -22.85 -2.27
C ALA A 594 31.28 -23.16 -1.85
N ASP A 595 30.93 -24.45 -1.75
CA ASP A 595 29.67 -24.89 -1.12
C ASP A 595 29.79 -24.93 0.43
N ILE A 596 30.57 -24.00 1.00
CA ILE A 596 30.83 -23.88 2.43
C ILE A 596 30.50 -22.46 2.87
N LEU A 597 29.54 -22.31 3.78
CA LEU A 597 29.30 -21.03 4.43
C LEU A 597 30.40 -20.76 5.46
N GLN A 598 31.37 -19.93 5.09
CA GLN A 598 32.55 -19.70 5.91
C GLN A 598 32.23 -18.87 7.17
N LYS A 599 32.54 -19.43 8.35
CA LYS A 599 32.41 -18.77 9.67
C LYS A 599 33.65 -18.90 10.55
N ASP A 600 34.73 -19.44 10.01
CA ASP A 600 36.00 -19.61 10.73
C ASP A 600 36.99 -18.52 10.28
N PRO A 601 37.29 -17.53 11.14
CA PRO A 601 38.22 -16.46 10.80
C PRO A 601 39.64 -16.98 10.53
N THR A 602 40.05 -18.12 11.11
CA THR A 602 41.37 -18.73 10.88
C THR A 602 41.51 -19.25 9.46
N VAL A 603 40.48 -19.93 8.97
CA VAL A 603 40.46 -20.45 7.59
C VAL A 603 40.28 -19.31 6.60
N ARG A 604 39.43 -18.31 6.90
CA ARG A 604 39.30 -17.07 6.10
C ARG A 604 40.65 -16.36 5.95
N ASP A 605 41.36 -16.14 7.05
CA ASP A 605 42.65 -15.45 7.07
C ASP A 605 43.72 -16.24 6.33
N LYS A 606 43.75 -17.57 6.50
CA LYS A 606 44.63 -18.43 5.71
C LYS A 606 44.36 -18.32 4.21
N LEU A 607 43.09 -18.28 3.79
CA LEU A 607 42.71 -18.10 2.39
C LEU A 607 43.13 -16.72 1.85
N ARG A 608 42.91 -15.66 2.65
CA ARG A 608 43.37 -14.29 2.38
C ARG A 608 44.89 -14.25 2.19
N ASP A 609 45.66 -14.79 3.12
CA ASP A 609 47.11 -14.67 3.14
C ASP A 609 47.79 -15.55 2.09
N THR A 610 47.19 -16.71 1.77
CA THR A 610 47.76 -17.65 0.80
C THR A 610 47.41 -17.29 -0.65
N TYR A 611 46.19 -16.80 -0.89
CA TYR A 611 45.66 -16.63 -2.25
C TYR A 611 45.28 -15.18 -2.58
N ASP A 612 45.43 -14.26 -1.63
CA ASP A 612 45.03 -12.87 -1.78
C ASP A 612 43.52 -12.70 -2.04
N ILE A 613 42.71 -13.59 -1.46
CA ILE A 613 41.24 -13.49 -1.51
C ILE A 613 40.78 -12.27 -0.73
N ARG A 614 39.86 -11.51 -1.33
CA ARG A 614 39.24 -10.31 -0.72
C ARG A 614 37.80 -10.55 -0.25
N ALA A 615 37.10 -11.49 -0.87
CA ALA A 615 35.73 -11.85 -0.51
C ALA A 615 35.46 -13.35 -0.70
N ILE A 616 34.54 -13.91 0.08
CA ILE A 616 34.13 -15.32 0.04
C ILE A 616 32.60 -15.41 -0.17
N GLU A 617 32.18 -16.21 -1.13
CA GLU A 617 30.79 -16.45 -1.52
C GLU A 617 30.58 -17.91 -1.98
N MET A 618 29.37 -18.26 -2.45
CA MET A 618 28.98 -19.66 -2.64
C MET A 618 28.55 -20.06 -4.06
N GLU A 619 28.55 -19.15 -5.05
CA GLU A 619 27.92 -19.43 -6.35
C GLU A 619 28.81 -19.20 -7.58
N ALA A 620 29.75 -18.25 -7.50
CA ALA A 620 30.40 -17.69 -8.68
C ALA A 620 31.23 -18.70 -9.48
N SER A 621 31.87 -19.68 -8.83
CA SER A 621 32.62 -20.72 -9.53
C SER A 621 31.74 -21.65 -10.36
N GLY A 622 30.53 -21.97 -9.87
CA GLY A 622 29.53 -22.74 -10.61
C GLY A 622 29.02 -21.99 -11.84
N LEU A 623 28.70 -20.69 -11.66
CA LEU A 623 28.29 -19.83 -12.77
C LEU A 623 29.41 -19.59 -13.78
N GLN A 624 30.66 -19.43 -13.32
CA GLN A 624 31.84 -19.33 -14.17
C GLN A 624 32.01 -20.59 -15.04
N THR A 625 31.81 -21.77 -14.46
CA THR A 625 31.85 -23.03 -15.22
C THR A 625 30.78 -23.07 -16.32
N ALA A 626 29.55 -22.63 -16.02
CA ALA A 626 28.47 -22.57 -17.00
C ALA A 626 28.76 -21.57 -18.13
N ALA A 627 29.28 -20.38 -17.80
CA ALA A 627 29.66 -19.36 -18.78
C ALA A 627 30.81 -19.84 -19.67
N TRP A 628 31.88 -20.38 -19.07
CA TRP A 628 33.07 -20.86 -19.78
C TRP A 628 32.76 -21.97 -20.77
N THR A 629 31.99 -22.97 -20.35
CA THR A 629 31.60 -24.10 -21.23
C THR A 629 30.73 -23.67 -22.41
N GLN A 630 30.13 -22.48 -22.36
CA GLN A 630 29.34 -21.87 -23.43
C GLN A 630 30.08 -20.73 -24.15
N GLY A 631 31.38 -20.55 -23.89
CA GLY A 631 32.20 -19.51 -24.52
C GLY A 631 31.79 -18.08 -24.17
N ARG A 632 31.25 -17.86 -22.96
CA ARG A 632 30.79 -16.56 -22.47
C ARG A 632 31.73 -16.03 -21.39
N ASP A 633 31.89 -14.71 -21.36
CA ASP A 633 32.70 -14.05 -20.35
C ASP A 633 31.89 -13.84 -19.05
N ILE A 634 32.55 -13.93 -17.89
CA ILE A 634 31.93 -13.67 -16.59
C ILE A 634 32.64 -12.54 -15.83
N TYR A 635 31.85 -11.74 -15.12
CA TYR A 635 32.33 -10.74 -14.18
C TYR A 635 31.55 -10.85 -12.86
N VAL A 636 32.23 -10.75 -11.73
CA VAL A 636 31.59 -10.92 -10.40
C VAL A 636 31.72 -9.62 -9.61
N ILE A 637 30.61 -9.19 -9.01
CA ILE A 637 30.49 -7.96 -8.23
C ILE A 637 29.80 -8.33 -6.91
N ARG A 638 30.52 -8.16 -5.80
CA ARG A 638 30.05 -8.52 -4.46
C ARG A 638 30.12 -7.34 -3.49
N GLY A 639 29.02 -7.06 -2.80
CA GLY A 639 29.00 -6.16 -1.66
C GLY A 639 29.32 -6.93 -0.38
N ILE A 640 30.11 -6.35 0.52
CA ILE A 640 30.53 -7.04 1.74
C ILE A 640 29.48 -6.89 2.84
N CYS A 641 28.96 -8.01 3.35
CA CYS A 641 27.89 -8.04 4.36
C CYS A 641 28.28 -8.65 5.70
N ASP A 642 29.39 -9.39 5.78
CA ASP A 642 29.94 -9.94 7.03
C ASP A 642 31.46 -10.15 6.87
N TYR A 643 32.12 -10.64 7.91
CA TYR A 643 33.56 -10.93 7.91
C TYR A 643 33.88 -12.43 7.89
N CYS A 644 32.97 -13.32 7.50
CA CYS A 644 33.16 -14.78 7.53
C CYS A 644 33.62 -15.33 8.90
N ASP A 645 33.11 -14.77 9.99
CA ASP A 645 33.39 -15.20 11.37
C ASP A 645 32.10 -15.58 12.12
N GLU A 646 32.23 -15.82 13.42
CA GLU A 646 31.12 -16.21 14.30
C GLU A 646 30.17 -15.06 14.65
N HIS A 647 30.56 -13.81 14.40
CA HIS A 647 29.80 -12.61 14.75
C HIS A 647 28.92 -12.08 13.61
N LYS A 648 28.89 -12.79 12.47
CA LYS A 648 28.02 -12.46 11.33
C LYS A 648 26.56 -12.24 11.72
N ASP A 649 25.98 -11.17 11.19
CA ASP A 649 24.56 -10.86 11.27
C ASP A 649 23.99 -10.48 9.89
N ASP A 650 22.72 -10.12 9.84
CA ASP A 650 22.02 -9.77 8.59
C ASP A 650 21.92 -8.26 8.35
N VAL A 651 22.51 -7.41 9.22
CA VAL A 651 22.33 -5.95 9.21
C VAL A 651 22.80 -5.33 7.90
N TRP A 652 23.94 -5.79 7.39
CA TRP A 652 24.59 -5.22 6.21
C TRP A 652 24.12 -5.82 4.88
N GLN A 653 23.36 -6.92 4.89
CA GLN A 653 23.06 -7.67 3.67
C GLN A 653 22.28 -6.85 2.62
N ASN A 654 21.31 -6.04 3.05
CA ASN A 654 20.53 -5.22 2.12
C ASN A 654 21.36 -4.06 1.56
N TYR A 655 22.20 -3.41 2.38
CA TYR A 655 23.11 -2.38 1.88
C TYR A 655 24.21 -2.95 0.96
N ALA A 656 24.76 -4.11 1.28
CA ALA A 656 25.72 -4.84 0.44
C ALA A 656 25.10 -5.21 -0.94
N ALA A 657 23.84 -5.66 -0.94
CA ALA A 657 23.09 -5.90 -2.17
C ALA A 657 22.87 -4.62 -2.98
N ASN A 658 22.59 -3.49 -2.31
CA ASN A 658 22.46 -2.19 -2.95
C ASN A 658 23.75 -1.77 -3.67
N VAL A 659 24.88 -1.70 -2.94
CA VAL A 659 26.13 -1.17 -3.50
C VAL A 659 26.67 -2.05 -4.64
N SER A 660 26.47 -3.37 -4.59
CA SER A 660 26.83 -4.29 -5.67
C SER A 660 25.95 -4.11 -6.91
N ALA A 661 24.63 -3.97 -6.75
CA ALA A 661 23.72 -3.68 -7.86
C ALA A 661 24.00 -2.33 -8.52
N SER A 662 24.22 -1.29 -7.71
CA SER A 662 24.61 0.04 -8.18
C SER A 662 25.90 0.02 -8.99
N MET A 663 26.88 -0.78 -8.55
CA MET A 663 28.12 -0.98 -9.30
C MET A 663 27.90 -1.72 -10.61
N ALA A 664 27.13 -2.80 -10.60
CA ALA A 664 26.82 -3.58 -11.81
C ALA A 664 26.17 -2.69 -12.88
N ARG A 665 25.22 -1.84 -12.48
CA ARG A 665 24.57 -0.88 -13.37
C ARG A 665 25.59 0.03 -14.07
N VAL A 666 26.44 0.73 -13.31
CA VAL A 666 27.36 1.71 -13.91
C VAL A 666 28.47 1.06 -14.73
N VAL A 667 28.92 -0.15 -14.37
CA VAL A 667 29.90 -0.91 -15.16
C VAL A 667 29.33 -1.21 -16.55
N ILE A 668 28.07 -1.64 -16.60
CA ILE A 668 27.39 -1.93 -17.86
C ILE A 668 27.17 -0.65 -18.67
N GLU A 669 26.76 0.45 -18.05
CA GLU A 669 26.59 1.75 -18.75
C GLU A 669 27.89 2.31 -19.34
N THR A 670 29.03 1.97 -18.72
CA THR A 670 30.36 2.41 -19.18
C THR A 670 30.84 1.59 -20.39
N MET A 671 30.24 0.43 -20.66
CA MET A 671 30.57 -0.36 -21.83
C MET A 671 30.07 0.35 -23.12
N PRO A 672 30.88 0.39 -24.19
CA PRO A 672 30.43 0.86 -25.50
C PRO A 672 29.21 0.10 -26.03
N LEU A 673 28.26 0.79 -26.65
CA LEU A 673 27.09 0.15 -27.27
C LEU A 673 27.43 -0.92 -28.30
N ALA A 674 28.55 -0.80 -29.02
CA ALA A 674 28.95 -1.81 -29.98
C ALA A 674 29.20 -3.19 -29.33
N TRP A 675 29.31 -3.25 -28.00
CA TRP A 675 29.44 -4.47 -27.23
C TRP A 675 28.09 -4.98 -26.69
N LEU A 676 27.08 -4.11 -26.59
CA LEU A 676 25.78 -4.32 -25.92
C LEU A 676 24.63 -4.48 -26.91
#